data_AF-A0A7D9D3R9-F1
#
_entry.id   AF-A0A7D9D3R9-F1
#
_cell.length_a   1.000
_cell.length_b   1.000
_cell.length_c   1.000
_cell.angle_alpha   90.00
_cell.angle_beta   90.00
_cell.angle_gamma   90.00
#
_symmetry.space_group_name_H-M   'P 1'
#
loop_
_entity.id
_entity.type
_entity.pdbx_description
1 polymer ?
#
loop_
_entity_poly.entity_id
_entity_poly.type
_entity_poly.pdbx_seq_one_letter_code
_entity_poly.pdbx_strand_id
1 'polypeptide(L)'
;DDFDEDYLEHFSDCFSNFYDPSCFGSYGGPIDPAIAVGGFLEPGEILANASSYHKATAVILTFLVNNHYNKTQLTPAMEWEKEFVAFMKNWTQQDKPEYMDVAFTSERSIEDELDRESQSDVVTILVSYIIMFAYIAISLGQVNSCSRLLVDSKITLGLGGVLIVLASVVSSVGLFGFIGLPATLIIIEVIPFLVLAVGVDNIFILVQTHHRENRKPNETQAEHIGRILGKVGPSMLLTSVSESCCFFLGGLSDMPAVRAFALYAGMALFIDFLLQISCFVALLSIDTVRQSANRFDILCFLRASKKEEDGLLYRFFKSVYTPFLMKKTVRAVVMIIFFGWLCSSVAVAPHIEIGLDQELSMPEDSFVLKYFKYLKDYLSIGPPVYFVVKSGLDFSEPVAQNLICGGQRCDGDSLVNQIFVANKMIDSTYIARPCSSWVDDYFDWTAGGGDCCKVDPKTGGFCPHKNCIPCNITNRPDNKRPVPDDFKRYIPFFLQDNPDEKCAKGGHAAYSTGVNYKTDNRTHLSDVGASNFMTYHTVLKTSKDYYESMRAARAVAANITRTINMKSVEVFPYSVFYVYYEQYLTMWSDTLTSLSISLLAIFVVTFLLMGLDIFSSFVVLITISMILVNLAGLMYWWHITLNAVSLVNLVMAVGIAVEFCSHLVHSFSVSVLPTRLERSADALSKMGSSIFSGITLTKFGGIIVLAFAKSQIFQVFYFRMYLGIVLIGAAHGLIFLPVLLSFIGS
;
A
#
# COMPACT_ATOMS: atom_id res chain seq x y z
N ASP A 1 -59.88 27.22 2.57
CA ASP A 1 -58.61 27.95 2.46
C ASP A 1 -57.49 27.37 3.32
N ASP A 2 -57.59 26.11 3.78
CA ASP A 2 -56.47 25.35 4.34
C ASP A 2 -56.03 24.32 3.29
N PHE A 3 -55.19 24.74 2.34
CA PHE A 3 -54.26 23.79 1.74
C PHE A 3 -53.01 23.87 2.61
N ASP A 4 -52.76 22.80 3.36
CA ASP A 4 -51.48 22.54 4.03
C ASP A 4 -50.34 22.97 3.09
N GLU A 5 -49.38 23.77 3.57
CA GLU A 5 -48.10 23.96 2.88
C GLU A 5 -47.57 22.57 2.53
N ASP A 6 -47.53 22.25 1.23
CA ASP A 6 -47.10 20.94 0.76
C ASP A 6 -45.64 20.77 1.18
N TYR A 7 -45.28 19.62 1.75
CA TYR A 7 -43.91 19.35 2.20
C TYR A 7 -42.88 19.58 1.06
N LEU A 8 -43.33 19.47 -0.20
CA LEU A 8 -42.57 19.79 -1.40
C LEU A 8 -42.18 21.28 -1.51
N GLU A 9 -43.07 22.20 -1.13
CA GLU A 9 -42.79 23.64 -1.11
C GLU A 9 -41.73 23.95 -0.06
N HIS A 10 -41.89 23.38 1.14
CA HIS A 10 -40.88 23.48 2.20
C HIS A 10 -39.51 22.92 1.76
N PHE A 11 -39.48 21.76 1.09
CA PHE A 11 -38.22 21.24 0.52
C PHE A 11 -37.62 22.18 -0.53
N SER A 12 -38.43 22.76 -1.41
CA SER A 12 -37.96 23.71 -2.43
C SER A 12 -37.34 24.96 -1.80
N ASP A 13 -37.94 25.48 -0.74
CA ASP A 13 -37.44 26.63 0.01
C ASP A 13 -36.13 26.30 0.72
N CYS A 14 -36.06 25.16 1.41
CA CYS A 14 -34.84 24.71 2.09
C CYS A 14 -33.71 24.37 1.11
N PHE A 15 -34.02 23.84 -0.08
CA PHE A 15 -33.02 23.61 -1.13
C PHE A 15 -32.45 24.91 -1.69
N SER A 16 -33.25 25.98 -1.69
CA SER A 16 -32.83 27.30 -2.15
C SER A 16 -32.05 28.08 -1.09
N ASN A 17 -32.49 28.00 0.17
CA ASN A 17 -31.86 28.68 1.31
C ASN A 17 -31.84 27.79 2.57
N PHE A 18 -30.84 26.92 2.66
CA PHE A 18 -30.66 26.03 3.81
C PHE A 18 -30.15 26.73 5.08
N TYR A 19 -29.89 28.04 5.03
CA TYR A 19 -29.55 28.85 6.22
C TYR A 19 -30.78 29.42 6.94
N ASP A 20 -31.98 29.19 6.41
CA ASP A 20 -33.21 29.56 7.09
C ASP A 20 -33.38 28.74 8.39
N PRO A 21 -33.65 29.38 9.54
CA PRO A 21 -33.88 28.67 10.81
C PRO A 21 -34.97 27.61 10.75
N SER A 22 -35.98 27.77 9.89
CA SER A 22 -37.04 26.78 9.67
C SER A 22 -36.53 25.48 9.03
N CYS A 23 -35.39 25.54 8.32
CA CYS A 23 -34.75 24.43 7.63
C CYS A 23 -33.62 23.78 8.44
N PHE A 24 -33.40 24.19 9.69
CA PHE A 24 -32.35 23.62 10.52
C PHE A 24 -32.70 22.20 10.97
N GLY A 25 -31.67 21.36 11.05
CA GLY A 25 -31.79 20.05 11.65
C GLY A 25 -32.14 20.14 13.14
N SER A 26 -32.58 19.03 13.73
CA SER A 26 -32.92 18.96 15.15
C SER A 26 -31.79 19.37 16.11
N TYR A 27 -30.54 19.38 15.63
CA TYR A 27 -29.37 19.84 16.39
C TYR A 27 -29.14 21.36 16.32
N GLY A 28 -29.97 22.09 15.58
CA GLY A 28 -29.91 23.56 15.47
C GLY A 28 -28.83 24.06 14.52
N GLY A 29 -28.60 23.39 13.40
CA GLY A 29 -27.68 23.86 12.36
C GLY A 29 -28.17 23.58 10.94
N PRO A 30 -27.61 24.30 9.95
CA PRO A 30 -27.96 24.16 8.54
C PRO A 30 -27.51 22.81 7.97
N ILE A 31 -28.28 22.28 7.01
CA ILE A 31 -27.96 21.04 6.28
C ILE A 31 -27.82 21.40 4.79
N ASP A 32 -26.60 21.30 4.23
CA ASP A 32 -26.39 21.50 2.78
C ASP A 32 -27.11 20.37 2.01
N PRO A 33 -28.02 20.69 1.08
CA PRO A 33 -28.72 19.69 0.26
C PRO A 33 -27.78 18.74 -0.48
N ALA A 34 -26.58 19.21 -0.87
CA ALA A 34 -25.60 18.39 -1.58
C ALA A 34 -25.02 17.24 -0.73
N ILE A 35 -25.17 17.30 0.60
CA ILE A 35 -24.76 16.24 1.53
C ILE A 35 -25.92 15.27 1.80
N ALA A 36 -27.17 15.74 1.73
CA ALA A 36 -28.36 14.97 2.07
C ALA A 36 -28.95 14.18 0.89
N VAL A 37 -28.83 14.69 -0.34
CA VAL A 37 -29.38 14.06 -1.54
C VAL A 37 -28.32 13.89 -2.63
N GLY A 38 -28.51 12.87 -3.49
CA GLY A 38 -27.55 12.49 -4.52
C GLY A 38 -28.21 12.06 -5.84
N GLY A 39 -27.39 11.88 -6.88
CA GLY A 39 -27.81 11.37 -8.18
C GLY A 39 -28.61 12.36 -9.05
N PHE A 40 -28.57 13.65 -8.73
CA PHE A 40 -29.21 14.71 -9.52
C PHE A 40 -28.30 15.33 -10.59
N LEU A 41 -27.00 14.99 -10.60
CA LEU A 41 -26.01 15.49 -11.55
C LEU A 41 -25.89 14.53 -12.74
N GLU A 42 -25.87 15.06 -13.97
CA GLU A 42 -25.52 14.24 -15.13
C GLU A 42 -24.01 13.92 -15.16
N PRO A 43 -23.57 12.81 -15.79
CA PRO A 43 -22.15 12.46 -15.85
C PRO A 43 -21.30 13.57 -16.50
N GLY A 44 -20.44 14.21 -15.70
CA GLY A 44 -19.57 15.32 -16.13
C GLY A 44 -20.12 16.72 -15.79
N GLU A 45 -21.30 16.80 -15.19
CA GLU A 45 -21.84 18.05 -14.64
C GLU A 45 -21.23 18.33 -13.26
N ILE A 46 -20.78 19.56 -13.05
CA ILE A 46 -20.17 20.01 -11.79
C ILE A 46 -21.27 20.57 -10.88
N LEU A 47 -21.11 20.38 -9.56
CA LEU A 47 -22.02 20.93 -8.56
C LEU A 47 -22.09 22.46 -8.67
N ALA A 48 -23.13 22.97 -9.33
CA ALA A 48 -23.44 24.39 -9.38
C ALA A 48 -24.22 24.82 -8.12
N ASN A 49 -24.11 26.10 -7.75
CA ASN A 49 -24.85 26.69 -6.63
C ASN A 49 -26.39 26.60 -6.79
N ALA A 50 -26.90 26.50 -8.02
CA ALA A 50 -28.32 26.36 -8.34
C ALA A 50 -28.59 25.02 -9.03
N SER A 51 -28.19 23.92 -8.40
CA SER A 51 -28.41 22.56 -8.92
C SER A 51 -29.86 22.12 -8.69
N SER A 52 -30.36 21.27 -9.58
CA SER A 52 -31.73 20.77 -9.56
C SER A 52 -31.91 19.62 -8.56
N TYR A 53 -31.85 19.92 -7.25
CA TYR A 53 -31.97 18.91 -6.18
C TYR A 53 -33.30 18.11 -6.23
N HIS A 54 -34.35 18.68 -6.83
CA HIS A 54 -35.64 18.00 -7.05
C HIS A 54 -35.55 16.75 -7.94
N LYS A 55 -34.47 16.57 -8.71
CA LYS A 55 -34.22 15.38 -9.55
C LYS A 55 -33.43 14.29 -8.84
N ALA A 56 -33.16 14.42 -7.55
CA ALA A 56 -32.35 13.47 -6.81
C ALA A 56 -32.94 12.05 -6.86
N THR A 57 -32.08 11.06 -7.08
CA THR A 57 -32.43 9.64 -7.14
C THR A 57 -32.02 8.89 -5.88
N ALA A 58 -31.16 9.49 -5.05
CA ALA A 58 -30.64 8.88 -3.83
C ALA A 58 -30.78 9.82 -2.63
N VAL A 59 -31.04 9.23 -1.46
CA VAL A 59 -31.06 9.91 -0.16
C VAL A 59 -29.90 9.40 0.68
N ILE A 60 -29.16 10.32 1.29
CA ILE A 60 -27.95 10.04 2.06
C ILE A 60 -28.25 10.33 3.54
N LEU A 61 -28.05 9.32 4.38
CA LEU A 61 -28.20 9.44 5.83
C LEU A 61 -26.83 9.29 6.48
N THR A 62 -26.33 10.37 7.07
CA THR A 62 -25.01 10.40 7.73
C THR A 62 -25.19 10.55 9.23
N PHE A 63 -24.75 9.55 9.98
CA PHE A 63 -24.73 9.58 11.44
C PHE A 63 -23.33 9.93 11.92
N LEU A 64 -23.18 11.11 12.51
CA LEU A 64 -21.89 11.58 13.04
C LEU A 64 -21.68 11.05 14.46
N VAL A 65 -20.58 10.32 14.66
CA VAL A 65 -20.17 9.78 15.96
C VAL A 65 -18.84 10.42 16.36
N ASN A 66 -18.69 10.76 17.64
CA ASN A 66 -17.47 11.38 18.14
C ASN A 66 -16.30 10.38 18.13
N ASN A 67 -15.21 10.76 17.48
CA ASN A 67 -13.95 10.02 17.51
C ASN A 67 -13.03 10.54 18.62
N HIS A 68 -12.26 9.64 19.24
CA HIS A 68 -11.33 9.96 20.31
C HIS A 68 -9.93 9.45 19.98
N TYR A 69 -8.91 10.29 20.21
CA TYR A 69 -7.51 9.87 20.05
C TYR A 69 -7.13 8.71 21.01
N ASN A 70 -7.74 8.68 22.20
CA ASN A 70 -7.50 7.60 23.15
C ASN A 70 -8.39 6.39 22.84
N LYS A 71 -7.76 5.27 22.43
CA LYS A 71 -8.45 4.03 22.01
C LYS A 71 -9.42 3.48 23.06
N THR A 72 -9.16 3.69 24.35
CA THR A 72 -10.05 3.18 25.41
C THR A 72 -11.42 3.86 25.41
N GLN A 73 -11.46 5.15 25.07
CA GLN A 73 -12.70 5.94 24.99
C GLN A 73 -13.52 5.62 23.73
N LEU A 74 -12.92 4.95 22.74
CA LEU A 74 -13.57 4.58 21.48
C LEU A 74 -14.43 3.31 21.57
N THR A 75 -14.23 2.49 22.61
CA THR A 75 -14.91 1.19 22.76
C THR A 75 -16.44 1.26 22.61
N PRO A 76 -17.15 2.21 23.26
CA PRO A 76 -18.61 2.31 23.12
C PRO A 76 -19.07 2.64 21.69
N ALA A 77 -18.30 3.46 20.97
CA ALA A 77 -18.60 3.79 19.57
C ALA A 77 -18.43 2.56 18.68
N MET A 78 -17.35 1.79 18.87
CA MET A 78 -17.11 0.56 18.11
C MET A 78 -18.18 -0.51 18.36
N GLU A 79 -18.71 -0.62 19.58
CA GLU A 79 -19.81 -1.53 19.91
C GLU A 79 -21.12 -1.11 19.25
N TRP A 80 -21.45 0.18 19.29
CA TRP A 80 -22.63 0.72 18.61
C TRP A 80 -22.57 0.50 17.10
N GLU A 81 -21.43 0.78 16.47
CA GLU A 81 -21.22 0.56 15.03
C GLU A 81 -21.36 -0.91 14.64
N LYS A 82 -20.92 -1.82 15.52
CA LYS A 82 -21.04 -3.26 15.28
C LYS A 82 -22.51 -3.70 15.25
N GLU A 83 -23.29 -3.25 16.23
CA GLU A 83 -24.73 -3.55 16.28
C GLU A 83 -25.48 -2.87 15.13
N PHE A 84 -25.07 -1.65 14.73
CA PHE A 84 -25.62 -0.97 13.56
C PHE A 84 -25.40 -1.79 12.28
N VAL A 85 -24.18 -2.27 12.03
CA VAL A 85 -23.88 -3.10 10.85
C VAL A 85 -24.66 -4.41 10.89
N ALA A 86 -24.77 -5.05 12.05
CA ALA A 86 -25.55 -6.28 12.23
C ALA A 86 -27.04 -6.04 11.95
N PHE A 87 -27.60 -4.95 12.47
CA PHE A 87 -28.97 -4.52 12.22
C PHE A 87 -29.22 -4.27 10.73
N MET A 88 -28.37 -3.48 10.08
CA MET A 88 -28.51 -3.14 8.66
C MET A 88 -28.40 -4.39 7.76
N LYS A 89 -27.49 -5.32 8.07
CA LYS A 89 -27.40 -6.61 7.37
C LYS A 89 -28.69 -7.42 7.51
N ASN A 90 -29.25 -7.51 8.73
CA ASN A 90 -30.49 -8.26 8.97
C ASN A 90 -31.70 -7.62 8.29
N TRP A 91 -31.87 -6.30 8.45
CA TRP A 91 -32.96 -5.54 7.86
C TRP A 91 -32.95 -5.59 6.33
N THR A 92 -31.76 -5.49 5.72
CA THR A 92 -31.58 -5.59 4.25
C THR A 92 -32.02 -6.95 3.71
N GLN A 93 -31.86 -8.02 4.50
CA GLN A 93 -32.21 -9.39 4.11
C GLN A 93 -33.70 -9.73 4.35
N GLN A 94 -34.30 -9.22 5.42
CA GLN A 94 -35.64 -9.63 5.89
C GLN A 94 -36.74 -8.62 5.55
N ASP A 95 -36.48 -7.33 5.76
CA ASP A 95 -37.53 -6.30 5.83
C ASP A 95 -37.45 -5.27 4.69
N LYS A 96 -36.42 -5.34 3.83
CA LYS A 96 -36.20 -4.37 2.76
C LYS A 96 -37.34 -4.41 1.72
N PRO A 97 -38.00 -3.29 1.43
CA PRO A 97 -38.97 -3.20 0.35
C PRO A 97 -38.32 -3.44 -1.03
N GLU A 98 -39.02 -4.10 -1.95
CA GLU A 98 -38.48 -4.43 -3.29
C GLU A 98 -38.13 -3.20 -4.14
N TYR A 99 -38.80 -2.06 -3.90
CA TYR A 99 -38.57 -0.82 -4.64
C TYR A 99 -37.39 0.01 -4.11
N MET A 100 -36.76 -0.39 -3.00
CA MET A 100 -35.65 0.34 -2.37
C MET A 100 -34.38 -0.50 -2.43
N ASP A 101 -33.27 0.12 -2.81
CA ASP A 101 -31.96 -0.47 -2.61
C ASP A 101 -31.11 0.38 -1.68
N VAL A 102 -30.35 -0.30 -0.83
CA VAL A 102 -29.58 0.32 0.25
C VAL A 102 -28.14 -0.14 0.18
N ALA A 103 -27.24 0.82 0.37
CA ALA A 103 -25.83 0.60 0.62
C ALA A 103 -25.47 1.37 1.90
N PHE A 104 -24.68 0.75 2.77
CA PHE A 104 -24.32 1.32 4.07
C PHE A 104 -22.88 0.98 4.40
N THR A 105 -22.26 1.79 5.25
CA THR A 105 -20.94 1.55 5.81
C THR A 105 -20.90 2.09 7.23
N SER A 106 -19.98 1.59 8.04
CA SER A 106 -19.50 2.22 9.27
C SER A 106 -17.98 2.42 9.16
N GLU A 107 -17.39 3.23 10.04
CA GLU A 107 -15.95 3.50 10.03
C GLU A 107 -15.14 2.20 10.22
N ARG A 108 -15.57 1.33 11.14
CA ARG A 108 -14.96 0.00 11.36
C ARG A 108 -15.17 -1.01 10.22
N SER A 109 -16.14 -0.80 9.32
CA SER A 109 -16.54 -1.81 8.32
C SER A 109 -15.40 -2.20 7.37
N ILE A 110 -14.55 -1.23 7.01
CA ILE A 110 -13.39 -1.47 6.13
C ILE A 110 -12.38 -2.39 6.82
N GLU A 111 -12.06 -2.14 8.09
CA GLU A 111 -11.13 -2.96 8.88
C GLU A 111 -11.66 -4.38 9.09
N ASP A 112 -12.94 -4.51 9.48
CA ASP A 112 -13.56 -5.82 9.72
C ASP A 112 -13.64 -6.69 8.45
N GLU A 113 -13.93 -6.09 7.29
CA GLU A 113 -14.00 -6.83 6.01
C GLU A 113 -12.61 -7.23 5.49
N LEU A 114 -11.57 -6.41 5.74
CA LEU A 114 -10.18 -6.78 5.43
C LEU A 114 -9.69 -7.95 6.29
N ASP A 115 -9.99 -7.93 7.60
CA ASP A 115 -9.64 -9.02 8.51
C ASP A 115 -10.39 -10.33 8.14
N ARG A 116 -11.65 -10.22 7.70
CA ARG A 116 -12.43 -11.37 7.19
C ARG A 116 -11.76 -12.01 5.98
N GLU A 117 -11.30 -11.21 5.02
CA GLU A 117 -10.62 -11.72 3.82
C GLU A 117 -9.31 -12.43 4.16
N SER A 118 -8.47 -11.83 4.99
CA SER A 118 -7.19 -12.43 5.36
C SER A 118 -7.38 -13.82 5.98
N GLN A 119 -8.36 -13.99 6.87
CA GLN A 119 -8.65 -15.30 7.47
C GLN A 119 -9.10 -16.35 6.44
N SER A 120 -9.84 -15.95 5.41
CA SER A 120 -10.28 -16.85 4.33
C SER A 120 -9.10 -17.33 3.47
N ASP A 121 -8.12 -16.47 3.21
CA ASP A 121 -6.98 -16.78 2.34
C ASP A 121 -5.92 -17.68 2.98
N VAL A 122 -5.82 -17.71 4.32
CA VAL A 122 -4.89 -18.58 5.07
C VAL A 122 -5.01 -20.05 4.65
N VAL A 123 -6.23 -20.55 4.39
CA VAL A 123 -6.45 -21.94 3.97
C VAL A 123 -5.86 -22.20 2.58
N THR A 124 -6.06 -21.29 1.63
CA THR A 124 -5.53 -21.40 0.26
C THR A 124 -4.00 -21.39 0.27
N ILE A 125 -3.40 -20.53 1.11
CA ILE A 125 -1.95 -20.46 1.30
C ILE A 125 -1.42 -21.76 1.92
N LEU A 126 -2.10 -22.34 2.92
CA LEU A 126 -1.69 -23.61 3.50
C LEU A 126 -1.67 -24.74 2.45
N VAL A 127 -2.68 -24.78 1.56
CA VAL A 127 -2.74 -25.74 0.46
C VAL A 127 -1.59 -25.53 -0.52
N SER A 128 -1.21 -24.28 -0.83
CA SER A 128 -0.08 -23.98 -1.71
C SER A 128 1.24 -24.50 -1.11
N TYR A 129 1.45 -24.33 0.19
CA TYR A 129 2.62 -24.88 0.88
C TYR A 129 2.67 -26.41 0.87
N ILE A 130 1.52 -27.09 1.05
CA ILE A 130 1.45 -28.55 0.97
C ILE A 130 1.82 -29.04 -0.45
N ILE A 131 1.34 -28.36 -1.49
CA ILE A 131 1.67 -28.69 -2.88
C ILE A 131 3.15 -28.44 -3.17
N MET A 132 3.70 -27.32 -2.72
CA MET A 132 5.14 -27.05 -2.83
C MET A 132 5.96 -28.13 -2.12
N PHE A 133 5.58 -28.51 -0.91
CA PHE A 133 6.23 -29.58 -0.16
C PHE A 133 6.17 -30.92 -0.89
N ALA A 134 5.00 -31.31 -1.39
CA ALA A 134 4.83 -32.53 -2.16
C ALA A 134 5.72 -32.52 -3.41
N TYR A 135 5.79 -31.39 -4.12
CA TYR A 135 6.66 -31.21 -5.26
C TYR A 135 8.15 -31.36 -4.87
N ILE A 136 8.60 -30.72 -3.80
CA ILE A 136 9.99 -30.80 -3.32
C ILE A 136 10.36 -32.24 -2.98
N ALA A 137 9.52 -32.92 -2.21
CA ALA A 137 9.73 -34.30 -1.80
C ALA A 137 9.82 -35.27 -2.99
N ILE A 138 8.99 -35.05 -4.03
CA ILE A 138 8.98 -35.88 -5.24
C ILE A 138 10.15 -35.55 -6.17
N SER A 139 10.44 -34.27 -6.41
CA SER A 139 11.43 -33.84 -7.41
C SER A 139 12.88 -33.96 -6.93
N LEU A 140 13.13 -34.00 -5.61
CA LEU A 140 14.43 -34.41 -5.06
C LEU A 140 14.68 -35.92 -5.23
N GLY A 141 13.63 -36.73 -5.35
CA GLY A 141 13.73 -38.17 -5.58
C GLY A 141 13.95 -38.50 -7.06
N GLN A 142 14.96 -39.33 -7.36
CA GLN A 142 15.12 -39.87 -8.72
C GLN A 142 14.18 -41.06 -8.91
N VAL A 143 13.05 -40.84 -9.58
CA VAL A 143 12.07 -41.90 -9.88
C VAL A 143 12.51 -42.66 -11.13
N ASN A 144 13.44 -43.60 -10.96
CA ASN A 144 13.93 -44.43 -12.07
C ASN A 144 13.22 -45.79 -12.16
N SER A 145 12.61 -46.29 -11.07
CA SER A 145 11.83 -47.54 -11.07
C SER A 145 10.74 -47.55 -10.00
N CYS A 146 9.53 -48.00 -10.37
CA CYS A 146 8.35 -48.06 -9.51
C CYS A 146 8.55 -48.97 -8.28
N SER A 147 9.42 -49.99 -8.38
CA SER A 147 9.68 -50.93 -7.28
C SER A 147 10.66 -50.40 -6.21
N ARG A 148 11.38 -49.30 -6.48
CA ARG A 148 12.40 -48.72 -5.57
C ARG A 148 12.05 -47.30 -5.12
N LEU A 149 10.84 -46.83 -5.46
CA LEU A 149 10.33 -45.50 -5.19
C LEU A 149 10.54 -45.07 -3.72
N LEU A 150 10.31 -45.97 -2.76
CA LEU A 150 10.38 -45.68 -1.32
C LEU A 150 11.80 -45.75 -0.71
N VAL A 151 12.79 -46.27 -1.45
CA VAL A 151 14.20 -46.31 -1.02
C VAL A 151 14.95 -45.10 -1.55
N ASP A 152 14.68 -44.75 -2.81
CA ASP A 152 15.33 -43.63 -3.52
C ASP A 152 14.57 -42.32 -3.32
N SER A 153 13.40 -42.34 -2.66
CA SER A 153 12.72 -41.13 -2.20
C SER A 153 13.58 -40.38 -1.19
N LYS A 154 13.54 -39.05 -1.28
CA LYS A 154 14.24 -38.09 -0.41
C LYS A 154 13.24 -37.28 0.42
N ILE A 155 12.17 -37.92 0.87
CA ILE A 155 11.11 -37.28 1.65
C ILE A 155 11.68 -36.75 2.98
N THR A 156 12.56 -37.52 3.64
CA THR A 156 13.20 -37.08 4.89
C THR A 156 14.03 -35.81 4.68
N LEU A 157 14.75 -35.73 3.56
CA LEU A 157 15.58 -34.58 3.22
C LEU A 157 14.72 -33.36 2.82
N GLY A 158 13.66 -33.58 2.05
CA GLY A 158 12.69 -32.54 1.71
C GLY A 158 11.96 -31.97 2.94
N LEU A 159 11.52 -32.83 3.85
CA LEU A 159 10.88 -32.42 5.11
C LEU A 159 11.84 -31.66 6.02
N GLY A 160 13.07 -32.16 6.17
CA GLY A 160 14.10 -31.44 6.94
C GLY A 160 14.43 -30.08 6.34
N GLY A 161 14.50 -29.99 5.00
CA GLY A 161 14.66 -28.73 4.29
C GLY A 161 13.57 -27.71 4.59
N VAL A 162 12.30 -28.10 4.45
CA VAL A 162 11.16 -27.21 4.74
C VAL A 162 11.11 -26.81 6.22
N LEU A 163 11.38 -27.73 7.14
CA LEU A 163 11.43 -27.41 8.57
C LEU A 163 12.52 -26.39 8.91
N ILE A 164 13.68 -26.48 8.25
CA ILE A 164 14.79 -25.52 8.41
C ILE A 164 14.37 -24.13 7.93
N VAL A 165 13.73 -24.05 6.76
CA VAL A 165 13.20 -22.79 6.22
C VAL A 165 12.15 -22.19 7.16
N LEU A 166 11.20 -23.00 7.67
CA LEU A 166 10.20 -22.48 8.60
C LEU A 166 10.83 -22.02 9.92
N ALA A 167 11.86 -22.72 10.40
CA ALA A 167 12.60 -22.32 11.59
C ALA A 167 13.33 -20.98 11.41
N SER A 168 13.85 -20.67 10.21
CA SER A 168 14.50 -19.38 9.94
C SER A 168 13.50 -18.21 9.96
N VAL A 169 12.30 -18.40 9.40
CA VAL A 169 11.22 -17.41 9.43
C VAL A 169 10.76 -17.14 10.86
N VAL A 170 10.49 -18.19 11.64
CA VAL A 170 10.09 -18.06 13.06
C VAL A 170 11.19 -17.39 13.87
N SER A 171 12.46 -17.69 13.60
CA SER A 171 13.60 -17.06 14.29
C SER A 171 13.71 -15.57 13.96
N SER A 172 13.51 -15.17 12.70
CA SER A 172 13.49 -13.75 12.30
C SER A 172 12.33 -12.99 12.97
N VAL A 173 11.12 -13.55 12.93
CA VAL A 173 9.95 -12.95 13.57
C VAL A 173 10.14 -12.84 15.09
N GLY A 174 10.70 -13.87 15.72
CA GLY A 174 11.01 -13.87 17.15
C GLY A 174 12.04 -12.80 17.54
N LEU A 175 13.12 -12.66 16.76
CA LEU A 175 14.17 -11.66 17.02
C LEU A 175 13.62 -10.24 16.97
N PHE A 176 12.87 -9.91 15.91
CA PHE A 176 12.27 -8.57 15.80
C PHE A 176 11.10 -8.35 16.77
N GLY A 177 10.41 -9.42 17.17
CA GLY A 177 9.47 -9.40 18.28
C GLY A 177 10.13 -9.00 19.60
N PHE A 178 11.35 -9.49 19.89
CA PHE A 178 12.12 -9.05 21.06
C PHE A 178 12.57 -7.59 20.99
N ILE A 179 12.82 -7.07 19.78
CA ILE A 179 13.18 -5.66 19.54
C ILE A 179 11.96 -4.74 19.66
N GLY A 180 10.74 -5.28 19.56
CA GLY A 180 9.49 -4.53 19.64
C GLY A 180 9.04 -3.94 18.30
N LEU A 181 9.50 -4.49 17.17
CA LEU A 181 8.95 -4.12 15.86
C LEU A 181 7.63 -4.88 15.63
N PRO A 182 6.53 -4.19 15.26
CA PRO A 182 5.25 -4.84 14.99
C PRO A 182 5.30 -5.62 13.68
N ALA A 183 4.85 -6.88 13.71
CA ALA A 183 4.67 -7.68 12.51
C ALA A 183 3.33 -7.34 11.85
N THR A 184 3.35 -7.13 10.53
CA THR A 184 2.14 -6.87 9.72
C THR A 184 1.62 -8.17 9.09
N LEU A 185 0.36 -8.18 8.65
CA LEU A 185 -0.24 -9.33 7.93
C LEU A 185 0.57 -9.73 6.69
N ILE A 186 1.01 -8.74 5.91
CA ILE A 186 1.87 -8.91 4.73
C ILE A 186 3.16 -9.69 5.08
N ILE A 187 3.76 -9.43 6.25
CA ILE A 187 4.98 -10.12 6.68
C ILE A 187 4.71 -11.60 6.94
N ILE A 188 3.62 -11.92 7.65
CA ILE A 188 3.26 -13.29 8.00
C ILE A 188 2.93 -14.12 6.76
N GLU A 189 2.30 -13.50 5.76
CA GLU A 189 1.86 -14.18 4.54
C GLU A 189 2.98 -14.31 3.49
N VAL A 190 3.78 -13.26 3.26
CA VAL A 190 4.73 -13.20 2.13
C VAL A 190 6.11 -13.75 2.46
N ILE A 191 6.63 -13.50 3.66
CA ILE A 191 8.00 -13.89 4.01
C ILE A 191 8.19 -15.40 3.97
N PRO A 192 7.29 -16.26 4.50
CA PRO A 192 7.50 -17.69 4.40
C PRO A 192 7.52 -18.18 2.95
N PHE A 193 6.74 -17.55 2.05
CA PHE A 193 6.80 -17.87 0.61
C PHE A 193 8.15 -17.48 0.00
N LEU A 194 8.64 -16.27 0.28
CA LEU A 194 9.94 -15.79 -0.20
C LEU A 194 11.10 -16.66 0.29
N VAL A 195 11.16 -16.91 1.60
CA VAL A 195 12.26 -17.67 2.21
C VAL A 195 12.21 -19.14 1.80
N LEU A 196 11.01 -19.70 1.61
CA LEU A 196 10.85 -21.06 1.06
C LEU A 196 11.33 -21.13 -0.38
N ALA A 197 11.01 -20.13 -1.21
CA ALA A 197 11.50 -20.04 -2.57
C ALA A 197 13.04 -20.06 -2.61
N VAL A 198 13.71 -19.17 -1.87
CA VAL A 198 15.18 -19.10 -1.85
C VAL A 198 15.82 -20.32 -1.22
N GLY A 199 15.30 -20.75 -0.06
CA GLY A 199 15.93 -21.81 0.70
C GLY A 199 15.86 -23.18 0.03
N VAL A 200 14.73 -23.45 -0.65
CA VAL A 200 14.57 -24.67 -1.45
C VAL A 200 15.55 -24.68 -2.62
N ASP A 201 15.79 -23.54 -3.27
CA ASP A 201 16.72 -23.44 -4.40
C ASP A 201 18.14 -23.86 -4.01
N ASN A 202 18.63 -23.33 -2.89
CA ASN A 202 19.92 -23.70 -2.29
C ASN A 202 20.01 -25.20 -1.97
N ILE A 203 18.95 -25.76 -1.39
CA ILE A 203 18.85 -27.19 -1.09
C ILE A 203 18.92 -28.02 -2.38
N PHE A 204 18.17 -27.64 -3.42
CA PHE A 204 18.15 -28.35 -4.70
C PHE A 204 19.51 -28.36 -5.37
N ILE A 205 20.21 -27.22 -5.41
CA ILE A 205 21.53 -27.12 -6.04
C ILE A 205 22.52 -28.03 -5.31
N LEU A 206 22.53 -28.04 -3.98
CA LEU A 206 23.42 -28.89 -3.19
C LEU A 206 23.15 -30.38 -3.45
N VAL A 207 21.88 -30.81 -3.37
CA VAL A 207 21.48 -32.22 -3.51
C VAL A 207 21.71 -32.71 -4.94
N GLN A 208 21.37 -31.93 -5.96
CA GLN A 208 21.59 -32.32 -7.35
C GLN A 208 23.07 -32.38 -7.70
N THR A 209 23.91 -31.50 -7.14
CA THR A 209 25.36 -31.56 -7.38
C THR A 209 25.96 -32.80 -6.72
N HIS A 210 25.50 -33.16 -5.51
CA HIS A 210 25.86 -34.43 -4.88
C HIS A 210 25.46 -35.65 -5.74
N HIS A 211 24.27 -35.63 -6.35
CA HIS A 211 23.85 -36.73 -7.23
C HIS A 211 24.64 -36.83 -8.55
N ARG A 212 25.15 -35.70 -9.07
CA ARG A 212 25.88 -35.67 -10.34
C ARG A 212 27.32 -36.13 -10.21
N GLU A 213 27.93 -35.90 -9.05
CA GLU A 213 29.32 -36.24 -8.84
C GLU A 213 29.46 -37.53 -8.07
N ASN A 214 29.97 -38.56 -8.76
CA ASN A 214 30.24 -39.83 -8.11
C ASN A 214 31.38 -39.70 -7.08
N ARG A 215 31.29 -40.51 -6.02
CA ARG A 215 32.35 -40.63 -5.02
C ARG A 215 33.63 -41.17 -5.66
N LYS A 216 34.78 -40.55 -5.35
CA LYS A 216 36.08 -41.11 -5.76
C LYS A 216 36.36 -42.40 -4.98
N PRO A 217 37.09 -43.38 -5.55
CA PRO A 217 37.30 -44.69 -4.92
C PRO A 217 37.98 -44.61 -3.54
N ASN A 218 38.88 -43.64 -3.32
CA ASN A 218 39.63 -43.47 -2.06
C ASN A 218 39.06 -42.37 -1.13
N GLU A 219 37.87 -41.84 -1.41
CA GLU A 219 37.28 -40.72 -0.67
C GLU A 219 36.25 -41.22 0.37
N THR A 220 36.32 -40.72 1.60
CA THR A 220 35.29 -40.97 2.63
C THR A 220 34.00 -40.22 2.31
N GLN A 221 32.86 -40.62 2.89
CA GLN A 221 31.58 -39.92 2.68
C GLN A 221 31.64 -38.45 3.14
N ALA A 222 32.32 -38.18 4.26
CA ALA A 222 32.49 -36.83 4.79
C ALA A 222 33.34 -35.96 3.85
N GLU A 223 34.46 -36.49 3.34
CA GLU A 223 35.31 -35.78 2.36
C GLU A 223 34.56 -35.53 1.05
N HIS A 224 33.73 -36.49 0.61
CA HIS A 224 32.89 -36.34 -0.57
C HIS A 224 31.91 -35.17 -0.42
N ILE A 225 31.14 -35.13 0.67
CA ILE A 225 30.21 -34.04 0.96
C ILE A 225 30.97 -32.71 1.11
N GLY A 226 32.11 -32.72 1.79
CA GLY A 226 32.98 -31.54 1.93
C GLY A 226 33.44 -30.99 0.58
N ARG A 227 33.79 -31.86 -0.37
CA ARG A 227 34.17 -31.47 -1.73
C ARG A 227 32.99 -30.90 -2.53
N ILE A 228 31.80 -31.50 -2.41
CA ILE A 228 30.58 -30.97 -3.04
C ILE A 228 30.25 -29.59 -2.46
N LEU A 229 30.31 -29.45 -1.14
CA LEU A 229 30.07 -28.18 -0.46
C LEU A 229 31.11 -27.12 -0.83
N GLY A 230 32.39 -27.49 -0.97
CA GLY A 230 33.43 -26.56 -1.43
C GLY A 230 33.21 -26.06 -2.86
N LYS A 231 32.50 -26.81 -3.70
CA LYS A 231 32.19 -26.43 -5.08
C LYS A 231 30.92 -25.58 -5.19
N VAL A 232 29.89 -25.88 -4.41
CA VAL A 232 28.58 -25.21 -4.48
C VAL A 232 28.45 -24.06 -3.47
N GLY A 233 29.07 -24.20 -2.31
CA GLY A 233 29.00 -23.28 -1.17
C GLY A 233 29.33 -21.82 -1.51
N PRO A 234 30.38 -21.52 -2.29
CA PRO A 234 30.66 -20.13 -2.70
C PRO A 234 29.51 -19.49 -3.48
N SER A 235 28.82 -20.28 -4.32
CA SER A 235 27.68 -19.79 -5.08
C SER A 235 26.44 -19.57 -4.21
N MET A 236 26.21 -20.42 -3.21
CA MET A 236 25.12 -20.24 -2.23
C MET A 236 25.38 -19.06 -1.29
N LEU A 237 26.64 -18.84 -0.90
CA LEU A 237 27.03 -17.67 -0.11
C LEU A 237 26.82 -16.38 -0.92
N LEU A 238 27.19 -16.40 -2.20
CA LEU A 238 27.01 -15.26 -3.10
C LEU A 238 25.54 -14.82 -3.19
N THR A 239 24.62 -15.74 -3.43
CA THR A 239 23.19 -15.42 -3.52
C THR A 239 22.64 -14.93 -2.19
N SER A 240 22.84 -15.72 -1.12
CA SER A 240 22.27 -15.43 0.20
C SER A 240 22.76 -14.11 0.80
N VAL A 241 24.05 -13.79 0.63
CA VAL A 241 24.61 -12.50 1.09
C VAL A 241 24.12 -11.35 0.22
N SER A 242 24.05 -11.52 -1.10
CA SER A 242 23.54 -10.48 -2.00
C SER A 242 22.10 -10.12 -1.69
N GLU A 243 21.26 -11.12 -1.50
CA GLU A 243 19.84 -10.95 -1.16
C GLU A 243 19.65 -10.35 0.24
N SER A 244 20.36 -10.88 1.25
CA SER A 244 20.28 -10.34 2.61
C SER A 244 20.73 -8.87 2.65
N CYS A 245 21.86 -8.52 2.01
CA CYS A 245 22.31 -7.12 1.92
C CYS A 245 21.32 -6.24 1.13
N CYS A 246 20.75 -6.75 0.04
CA CYS A 246 19.74 -6.05 -0.75
C CYS A 246 18.49 -5.72 0.09
N PHE A 247 17.97 -6.69 0.85
CA PHE A 247 16.82 -6.47 1.72
C PHE A 247 17.16 -5.58 2.92
N PHE A 248 18.33 -5.73 3.55
CA PHE A 248 18.72 -4.83 4.64
C PHE A 248 18.86 -3.37 4.18
N LEU A 249 19.40 -3.14 2.98
CA LEU A 249 19.48 -1.80 2.39
C LEU A 249 18.12 -1.28 1.92
N GLY A 250 17.20 -2.16 1.51
CA GLY A 250 15.79 -1.83 1.29
C GLY A 250 15.07 -1.36 2.57
N GLY A 251 15.60 -1.73 3.74
CA GLY A 251 15.15 -1.23 5.05
C GLY A 251 15.41 0.26 5.29
N LEU A 252 16.16 0.94 4.41
CA LEU A 252 16.37 2.40 4.44
C LEU A 252 15.22 3.20 3.82
N SER A 253 14.23 2.54 3.22
CA SER A 253 13.06 3.19 2.65
C SER A 253 12.23 3.91 3.74
N ASP A 254 11.69 5.08 3.38
CA ASP A 254 10.81 5.85 4.27
C ASP A 254 9.42 5.20 4.44
N MET A 255 9.03 4.31 3.53
CA MET A 255 7.76 3.58 3.63
C MET A 255 7.81 2.52 4.74
N PRO A 256 6.98 2.62 5.80
CA PRO A 256 7.05 1.70 6.95
C PRO A 256 6.82 0.23 6.57
N ALA A 257 5.91 -0.03 5.62
CA ALA A 257 5.61 -1.38 5.16
C ALA A 257 6.82 -2.03 4.46
N VAL A 258 7.48 -1.31 3.55
CA VAL A 258 8.69 -1.78 2.85
C VAL A 258 9.83 -1.95 3.84
N ARG A 259 10.01 -0.97 4.74
CA ARG A 259 11.06 -0.99 5.76
C ARG A 259 10.94 -2.20 6.67
N ALA A 260 9.76 -2.45 7.23
CA ALA A 260 9.53 -3.61 8.08
C ALA A 260 9.75 -4.89 7.27
N PHE A 261 9.08 -5.05 6.14
CA PHE A 261 9.22 -6.23 5.28
C PHE A 261 10.70 -6.57 4.97
N ALA A 262 11.48 -5.57 4.56
CA ALA A 262 12.86 -5.76 4.14
C ALA A 262 13.78 -6.15 5.31
N LEU A 263 13.55 -5.62 6.52
CA LEU A 263 14.28 -6.04 7.72
C LEU A 263 14.00 -7.51 8.09
N TYR A 264 12.73 -7.91 8.14
CA TYR A 264 12.35 -9.29 8.46
C TYR A 264 12.83 -10.28 7.40
N ALA A 265 12.70 -9.93 6.11
CA ALA A 265 13.16 -10.77 5.00
C ALA A 265 14.69 -10.92 4.98
N GLY A 266 15.43 -9.82 5.12
CA GLY A 266 16.89 -9.82 5.14
C GLY A 266 17.48 -10.66 6.27
N MET A 267 16.86 -10.62 7.45
CA MET A 267 17.25 -11.46 8.59
C MET A 267 16.85 -12.92 8.41
N ALA A 268 15.65 -13.19 7.88
CA ALA A 268 15.18 -14.56 7.65
C ALA A 268 16.09 -15.30 6.66
N LEU A 269 16.45 -14.65 5.54
CA LEU A 269 17.37 -15.23 4.55
C LEU A 269 18.79 -15.43 5.10
N PHE A 270 19.26 -14.51 5.94
CA PHE A 270 20.56 -14.66 6.60
C PHE A 270 20.59 -15.87 7.55
N ILE A 271 19.55 -16.03 8.39
CA ILE A 271 19.42 -17.18 9.29
C ILE A 271 19.23 -18.49 8.49
N ASP A 272 18.44 -18.44 7.42
CA ASP A 272 18.20 -19.58 6.53
C ASP A 272 19.51 -20.13 5.95
N PHE A 273 20.37 -19.25 5.44
CA PHE A 273 21.70 -19.64 4.96
C PHE A 273 22.55 -20.30 6.06
N LEU A 274 22.55 -19.74 7.28
CA LEU A 274 23.29 -20.32 8.40
C LEU A 274 22.78 -21.72 8.79
N LEU A 275 21.47 -21.92 8.79
CA LEU A 275 20.87 -23.23 9.09
C LEU A 275 21.08 -24.23 7.94
N GLN A 276 21.12 -23.78 6.68
CA GLN A 276 21.41 -24.64 5.54
C GLN A 276 22.85 -25.14 5.55
N ILE A 277 23.83 -24.25 5.74
CA ILE A 277 25.25 -24.64 5.72
C ILE A 277 25.63 -25.55 6.90
N SER A 278 24.87 -25.48 8.00
CA SER A 278 25.11 -26.28 9.21
C SER A 278 24.18 -27.49 9.32
N CYS A 279 22.91 -27.26 9.61
CA CYS A 279 21.91 -28.29 9.91
C CYS A 279 21.56 -29.13 8.67
N PHE A 280 21.34 -28.49 7.52
CA PHE A 280 20.96 -29.23 6.30
C PHE A 280 22.11 -30.10 5.78
N VAL A 281 23.35 -29.60 5.78
CA VAL A 281 24.52 -30.41 5.42
C VAL A 281 24.69 -31.61 6.36
N ALA A 282 24.47 -31.43 7.66
CA ALA A 282 24.48 -32.54 8.62
C ALA A 282 23.38 -33.57 8.31
N LEU A 283 22.16 -33.11 8.01
CA LEU A 283 21.06 -33.99 7.62
C LEU A 283 21.36 -34.77 6.32
N LEU A 284 21.95 -34.10 5.33
CA LEU A 284 22.40 -34.73 4.09
C LEU A 284 23.44 -35.83 4.37
N SER A 285 24.38 -35.59 5.29
CA SER A 285 25.36 -36.60 5.69
C SER A 285 24.71 -37.85 6.28
N ILE A 286 23.69 -37.69 7.12
CA ILE A 286 22.96 -38.81 7.72
C ILE A 286 22.16 -39.56 6.65
N ASP A 287 21.51 -38.84 5.75
CA ASP A 287 20.72 -39.44 4.67
C ASP A 287 21.58 -40.21 3.66
N THR A 288 22.79 -39.73 3.36
CA THR A 288 23.74 -40.47 2.50
C THR A 288 24.24 -41.75 3.16
N VAL A 289 24.48 -41.74 4.49
CA VAL A 289 24.79 -42.96 5.25
C VAL A 289 23.62 -43.94 5.18
N ARG A 290 22.37 -43.47 5.36
CA ARG A 290 21.15 -44.28 5.21
C ARG A 290 21.06 -44.91 3.81
N GLN A 291 21.26 -44.11 2.76
CA GLN A 291 21.17 -44.58 1.38
C GLN A 291 22.26 -45.62 1.06
N SER A 292 23.48 -45.41 1.56
CA SER A 292 24.57 -46.39 1.41
C SER A 292 24.29 -47.73 2.10
N ALA A 293 23.47 -47.72 3.15
CA ALA A 293 22.99 -48.90 3.85
C ALA A 293 21.75 -49.56 3.21
N ASN A 294 21.27 -49.04 2.06
CA ASN A 294 20.10 -49.50 1.30
C ASN A 294 18.81 -49.63 2.12
N ARG A 295 18.56 -48.74 3.09
CA ARG A 295 17.34 -48.74 3.91
C ARG A 295 16.26 -47.84 3.30
N PHE A 296 14.98 -48.19 3.43
CA PHE A 296 13.88 -47.31 3.03
C PHE A 296 13.91 -45.98 3.79
N ASP A 297 13.32 -44.94 3.21
CA ASP A 297 13.38 -43.56 3.72
C ASP A 297 12.56 -43.36 5.01
N ILE A 298 11.31 -43.84 5.04
CA ILE A 298 10.39 -43.69 6.18
C ILE A 298 10.36 -44.95 7.09
N LEU A 299 10.57 -46.14 6.52
CA LEU A 299 10.50 -47.43 7.22
C LEU A 299 11.87 -48.12 7.25
N CYS A 300 12.72 -47.74 8.21
CA CYS A 300 14.14 -48.10 8.31
C CYS A 300 14.52 -49.60 8.34
N PHE A 301 13.56 -50.54 8.32
CA PHE A 301 13.76 -51.96 8.64
C PHE A 301 13.96 -52.90 7.44
N LEU A 302 13.75 -52.45 6.21
CA LEU A 302 13.83 -53.31 5.00
C LEU A 302 14.98 -52.87 4.08
N ARG A 303 15.61 -53.81 3.34
CA ARG A 303 16.76 -53.57 2.45
C ARG A 303 16.43 -53.91 0.99
N ALA A 304 16.97 -53.13 0.04
CA ALA A 304 16.81 -53.34 -1.41
C ALA A 304 18.16 -53.44 -2.17
N SER A 305 18.12 -53.96 -3.41
CA SER A 305 19.28 -54.22 -4.28
C SER A 305 19.59 -53.08 -5.27
N LYS A 306 20.82 -53.07 -5.81
CA LYS A 306 21.51 -51.91 -6.40
C LYS A 306 21.48 -51.86 -7.94
N LYS A 307 21.14 -50.71 -8.53
CA LYS A 307 21.61 -50.22 -9.84
C LYS A 307 21.42 -48.69 -9.93
N GLU A 308 22.36 -48.00 -10.58
CA GLU A 308 22.39 -46.53 -10.78
C GLU A 308 22.33 -46.20 -12.28
N GLU A 309 21.51 -45.21 -12.65
CA GLU A 309 21.48 -44.55 -13.97
C GLU A 309 21.11 -43.06 -13.83
N ASP A 310 21.59 -42.23 -14.76
CA ASP A 310 21.51 -40.76 -14.73
C ASP A 310 20.08 -40.19 -14.98
N GLY A 311 19.82 -38.99 -14.43
CA GLY A 311 18.52 -38.31 -14.48
C GLY A 311 18.12 -37.74 -15.85
N LEU A 312 16.82 -37.85 -16.18
CA LEU A 312 16.21 -37.52 -17.48
C LEU A 312 16.28 -36.02 -17.84
N LEU A 313 16.14 -35.12 -16.86
CA LEU A 313 16.10 -33.66 -17.08
C LEU A 313 17.47 -33.09 -17.49
N TYR A 314 18.55 -33.61 -16.90
CA TYR A 314 19.93 -33.26 -17.30
C TYR A 314 20.22 -33.69 -18.75
N ARG A 315 19.79 -34.91 -19.12
CA ARG A 315 19.98 -35.42 -20.50
C ARG A 315 19.24 -34.56 -21.52
N PHE A 316 18.05 -34.07 -21.20
CA PHE A 316 17.30 -33.13 -22.04
C PHE A 316 18.06 -31.81 -22.23
N PHE A 317 18.51 -31.17 -21.14
CA PHE A 317 19.26 -29.91 -21.22
C PHE A 317 20.54 -30.06 -22.04
N LYS A 318 21.33 -31.10 -21.75
CA LYS A 318 22.61 -31.37 -22.42
C LYS A 318 22.45 -31.72 -23.91
N SER A 319 21.45 -32.54 -24.26
CA SER A 319 21.38 -33.16 -25.59
C SER A 319 20.45 -32.42 -26.56
N VAL A 320 19.44 -31.71 -26.05
CA VAL A 320 18.39 -31.08 -26.88
C VAL A 320 18.42 -29.56 -26.73
N TYR A 321 18.26 -29.05 -25.51
CA TYR A 321 18.06 -27.62 -25.26
C TYR A 321 19.33 -26.78 -25.52
N THR A 322 20.46 -27.13 -24.89
CA THR A 322 21.72 -26.39 -25.05
C THR A 322 22.20 -26.35 -26.50
N PRO A 323 22.24 -27.49 -27.25
CA PRO A 323 22.66 -27.45 -28.65
C PRO A 323 21.72 -26.65 -29.55
N PHE A 324 20.42 -26.60 -29.24
CA PHE A 324 19.45 -25.79 -29.98
C PHE A 324 19.67 -24.29 -29.73
N LEU A 325 19.78 -23.86 -28.46
CA LEU A 325 19.93 -22.45 -28.09
C LEU A 325 21.26 -21.86 -28.59
N MET A 326 22.33 -22.66 -28.64
CA MET A 326 23.66 -22.21 -29.03
C MET A 326 23.86 -22.05 -30.56
N LYS A 327 22.86 -22.42 -31.39
CA LYS A 327 22.91 -22.20 -32.84
C LYS A 327 23.01 -20.71 -33.19
N LYS A 328 23.85 -20.35 -34.16
CA LYS A 328 24.12 -18.95 -34.54
C LYS A 328 22.85 -18.17 -34.93
N THR A 329 21.94 -18.81 -35.67
CA THR A 329 20.66 -18.20 -36.07
C THR A 329 19.73 -17.97 -34.87
N VAL A 330 19.61 -18.97 -33.99
CA VAL A 330 18.78 -18.90 -32.78
C VAL A 330 19.28 -17.79 -31.85
N ARG A 331 20.59 -17.70 -31.63
CA ARG A 331 21.19 -16.64 -30.80
C ARG A 331 20.87 -15.23 -31.30
N ALA A 332 20.97 -14.99 -32.60
CA ALA A 332 20.64 -13.69 -33.18
C ALA A 332 19.15 -13.35 -33.03
N VAL A 333 18.27 -14.32 -33.26
CA VAL A 333 16.81 -14.16 -33.09
C VAL A 333 16.46 -13.86 -31.63
N VAL A 334 17.05 -14.57 -30.67
CA VAL A 334 16.85 -14.33 -29.23
C VAL A 334 17.23 -12.89 -28.87
N MET A 335 18.40 -12.40 -29.31
CA MET A 335 18.81 -11.02 -29.02
C MET A 335 17.82 -9.97 -29.58
N ILE A 336 17.31 -10.17 -30.79
CA ILE A 336 16.33 -9.26 -31.41
C ILE A 336 15.01 -9.27 -30.65
N ILE A 337 14.51 -10.45 -30.27
CA ILE A 337 13.24 -10.59 -29.53
C ILE A 337 13.33 -9.93 -28.15
N PHE A 338 14.38 -10.23 -27.37
CA PHE A 338 14.54 -9.66 -26.03
C PHE A 338 14.80 -8.15 -26.06
N PHE A 339 15.52 -7.64 -27.08
CA PHE A 339 15.69 -6.20 -27.26
C PHE A 339 14.38 -5.51 -27.64
N GLY A 340 13.60 -6.10 -28.56
CA GLY A 340 12.27 -5.57 -28.93
C GLY A 340 11.31 -5.57 -27.74
N TRP A 341 11.33 -6.63 -26.93
CA TRP A 341 10.56 -6.70 -25.69
C TRP A 341 10.99 -5.59 -24.71
N LEU A 342 12.29 -5.40 -24.48
CA LEU A 342 12.80 -4.33 -23.63
C LEU A 342 12.34 -2.95 -24.11
N CYS A 343 12.46 -2.64 -25.40
CA CYS A 343 12.02 -1.37 -25.97
C CYS A 343 10.51 -1.14 -25.76
N SER A 344 9.70 -2.18 -25.93
CA SER A 344 8.26 -2.09 -25.69
C SER A 344 7.96 -1.80 -24.22
N SER A 345 8.65 -2.46 -23.29
CA SER A 345 8.46 -2.26 -21.85
C SER A 345 8.91 -0.86 -21.40
N VAL A 346 10.03 -0.34 -21.92
CA VAL A 346 10.49 1.04 -21.65
C VAL A 346 9.47 2.08 -22.12
N ALA A 347 8.83 1.86 -23.27
CA ALA A 347 7.84 2.80 -23.81
C ALA A 347 6.59 2.91 -22.94
N VAL A 348 6.17 1.82 -22.29
CA VAL A 348 4.94 1.80 -21.47
C VAL A 348 5.17 2.07 -19.99
N ALA A 349 6.40 1.90 -19.48
CA ALA A 349 6.71 2.05 -18.06
C ALA A 349 6.27 3.39 -17.43
N PRO A 350 6.39 4.57 -18.09
CA PRO A 350 5.93 5.84 -17.52
C PRO A 350 4.39 5.95 -17.40
N HIS A 351 3.64 5.09 -18.07
CA HIS A 351 2.18 5.10 -18.09
C HIS A 351 1.55 4.15 -17.06
N ILE A 352 2.35 3.59 -16.14
CA ILE A 352 1.84 2.78 -15.03
C ILE A 352 1.01 3.67 -14.10
N GLU A 353 -0.21 3.23 -13.80
CA GLU A 353 -1.13 3.91 -12.89
C GLU A 353 -0.62 3.86 -11.46
N ILE A 354 -0.75 4.96 -10.71
CA ILE A 354 -0.31 5.07 -9.31
C ILE A 354 -1.53 5.01 -8.41
N GLY A 355 -1.45 4.24 -7.34
CA GLY A 355 -2.52 4.17 -6.33
C GLY A 355 -2.96 2.74 -6.02
N LEU A 356 -3.86 2.63 -5.06
CA LEU A 356 -4.61 1.42 -4.78
C LEU A 356 -6.07 1.83 -4.65
N ASP A 357 -6.89 1.43 -5.60
CA ASP A 357 -8.32 1.67 -5.53
C ASP A 357 -8.92 0.84 -4.40
N GLN A 358 -9.70 1.49 -3.54
CA GLN A 358 -10.28 0.88 -2.34
C GLN A 358 -11.23 -0.28 -2.64
N GLU A 359 -11.83 -0.28 -3.84
CA GLU A 359 -12.68 -1.37 -4.30
C GLU A 359 -11.91 -2.69 -4.42
N LEU A 360 -10.64 -2.64 -4.82
CA LEU A 360 -9.78 -3.83 -5.01
C LEU A 360 -9.38 -4.48 -3.68
N SER A 361 -9.51 -3.76 -2.56
CA SER A 361 -9.20 -4.30 -1.24
C SER A 361 -10.38 -4.99 -0.56
N MET A 362 -11.56 -4.93 -1.17
CA MET A 362 -12.77 -5.54 -0.64
C MET A 362 -13.06 -6.90 -1.32
N PRO A 363 -13.66 -7.85 -0.58
CA PRO A 363 -14.21 -9.06 -1.18
C PRO A 363 -15.29 -8.76 -2.24
N GLU A 364 -15.43 -9.64 -3.23
CA GLU A 364 -16.49 -9.52 -4.25
C GLU A 364 -17.91 -9.62 -3.68
N ASP A 365 -18.08 -10.34 -2.56
CA ASP A 365 -19.35 -10.49 -1.85
C ASP A 365 -19.59 -9.44 -0.76
N SER A 366 -18.70 -8.44 -0.63
CA SER A 366 -18.78 -7.44 0.43
C SER A 366 -19.89 -6.41 0.22
N PHE A 367 -20.58 -6.06 1.30
CA PHE A 367 -21.53 -4.94 1.31
C PHE A 367 -20.80 -3.59 1.16
N VAL A 368 -19.54 -3.50 1.58
CA VAL A 368 -18.71 -2.28 1.46
C VAL A 368 -18.35 -2.01 -0.01
N LEU A 369 -18.13 -3.06 -0.81
CA LEU A 369 -17.93 -2.91 -2.26
C LEU A 369 -19.16 -2.30 -2.93
N LYS A 370 -20.36 -2.70 -2.51
CA LYS A 370 -21.62 -2.08 -2.98
C LYS A 370 -21.69 -0.62 -2.57
N TYR A 371 -21.28 -0.29 -1.34
CA TYR A 371 -21.22 1.10 -0.87
C TYR A 371 -20.30 1.97 -1.73
N PHE A 372 -19.09 1.52 -2.06
CA PHE A 372 -18.18 2.30 -2.92
C PHE A 372 -18.75 2.55 -4.33
N LYS A 373 -19.43 1.58 -4.93
CA LYS A 373 -20.13 1.78 -6.21
C LYS A 373 -21.20 2.86 -6.11
N TYR A 374 -22.03 2.80 -5.06
CA TYR A 374 -23.07 3.81 -4.81
C TYR A 374 -22.48 5.19 -4.51
N LEU A 375 -21.35 5.24 -3.79
CA LEU A 375 -20.62 6.48 -3.53
C LEU A 375 -20.16 7.12 -4.84
N LYS A 376 -19.63 6.32 -5.77
CA LYS A 376 -19.14 6.79 -7.07
C LYS A 376 -20.25 7.28 -8.00
N ASP A 377 -21.41 6.64 -7.95
CA ASP A 377 -22.52 6.88 -8.87
C ASP A 377 -23.46 7.98 -8.38
N TYR A 378 -23.71 8.08 -7.07
CA TYR A 378 -24.74 8.94 -6.51
C TYR A 378 -24.23 10.12 -5.67
N LEU A 379 -23.03 10.05 -5.08
CA LEU A 379 -22.54 11.13 -4.22
C LEU A 379 -22.24 12.37 -5.07
N SER A 380 -22.71 13.53 -4.60
CA SER A 380 -22.56 14.82 -5.29
C SER A 380 -21.44 15.70 -4.73
N ILE A 381 -20.93 15.38 -3.54
CA ILE A 381 -19.90 16.17 -2.84
C ILE A 381 -18.85 15.26 -2.21
N GLY A 382 -17.58 15.67 -2.22
CA GLY A 382 -16.49 14.88 -1.67
C GLY A 382 -16.30 15.04 -0.16
N PRO A 383 -15.20 14.49 0.38
CA PRO A 383 -14.85 14.63 1.78
C PRO A 383 -14.60 16.10 2.17
N PRO A 384 -14.85 16.49 3.44
CA PRO A 384 -14.54 17.82 3.92
C PRO A 384 -13.02 18.03 4.02
N VAL A 385 -12.59 19.27 3.79
CA VAL A 385 -11.22 19.74 3.97
C VAL A 385 -11.20 20.97 4.85
N TYR A 386 -10.28 20.97 5.81
CA TYR A 386 -10.12 22.00 6.82
C TYR A 386 -8.82 22.74 6.56
N PHE A 387 -8.89 24.00 6.18
CA PHE A 387 -7.72 24.88 6.13
C PHE A 387 -7.43 25.37 7.55
N VAL A 388 -6.41 24.82 8.17
CA VAL A 388 -6.05 25.10 9.56
C VAL A 388 -4.99 26.19 9.60
N VAL A 389 -5.30 27.30 10.28
CA VAL A 389 -4.36 28.37 10.59
C VAL A 389 -3.72 28.06 11.94
N LYS A 390 -2.39 27.88 11.97
CA LYS A 390 -1.68 27.64 13.23
C LYS A 390 -1.70 28.88 14.13
N SER A 391 -1.55 28.64 15.44
CA SER A 391 -1.42 29.71 16.44
C SER A 391 -0.25 30.65 16.09
N GLY A 392 -0.47 31.96 16.23
CA GLY A 392 0.56 32.97 15.97
C GLY A 392 0.06 34.21 15.24
N LEU A 393 -1.17 34.17 14.72
CA LEU A 393 -1.87 35.31 14.15
C LEU A 393 -2.81 35.92 15.20
N ASP A 394 -2.68 37.21 15.50
CA ASP A 394 -3.62 37.89 16.42
C ASP A 394 -4.85 38.37 15.65
N PHE A 395 -5.94 37.60 15.72
CA PHE A 395 -7.22 37.91 15.05
C PHE A 395 -7.92 39.18 15.56
N SER A 396 -7.44 39.80 16.65
CA SER A 396 -8.01 41.07 17.14
C SER A 396 -7.53 42.28 16.32
N GLU A 397 -6.37 42.18 15.67
CA GLU A 397 -5.78 43.26 14.88
C GLU A 397 -6.49 43.40 13.50
N PRO A 398 -6.75 44.63 13.00
CA PRO A 398 -7.39 44.84 11.70
C PRO A 398 -6.65 44.19 10.54
N VAL A 399 -5.32 44.22 10.58
CA VAL A 399 -4.47 43.67 9.52
C VAL A 399 -4.67 42.17 9.41
N ALA A 400 -4.65 41.47 10.54
CA ALA A 400 -4.90 40.03 10.59
C ALA A 400 -6.32 39.67 10.14
N GLN A 401 -7.31 40.49 10.51
CA GLN A 401 -8.70 40.29 10.06
C GLN A 401 -8.81 40.40 8.54
N ASN A 402 -8.20 41.41 7.93
CA ASN A 402 -8.25 41.63 6.47
C ASN A 402 -7.60 40.51 5.66
N LEU A 403 -6.53 39.91 6.19
CA LEU A 403 -5.84 38.76 5.59
C LEU A 403 -6.67 37.48 5.59
N ILE A 404 -7.71 37.40 6.43
CA ILE A 404 -8.50 36.18 6.62
C ILE A 404 -9.92 36.32 6.04
N CYS A 405 -10.61 37.42 6.33
CA CYS A 405 -12.03 37.58 6.06
C CYS A 405 -12.39 37.63 4.56
N GLY A 406 -13.63 37.28 4.21
CA GLY A 406 -14.16 37.34 2.84
C GLY A 406 -15.12 38.50 2.58
N GLY A 407 -15.57 39.20 3.63
CA GLY A 407 -16.56 40.26 3.54
C GLY A 407 -16.07 41.63 3.04
N GLN A 408 -16.79 42.67 3.42
CA GLN A 408 -16.45 44.05 3.01
C GLN A 408 -15.12 44.50 3.61
N ARG A 409 -14.28 45.16 2.78
CA ARG A 409 -12.98 45.73 3.15
C ARG A 409 -11.94 44.70 3.62
N CYS A 410 -12.11 43.45 3.24
CA CYS A 410 -11.08 42.43 3.33
C CYS A 410 -10.14 42.52 2.13
N ASP A 411 -8.95 41.95 2.24
CA ASP A 411 -7.99 41.94 1.15
C ASP A 411 -8.47 41.01 0.02
N GLY A 412 -8.20 41.37 -1.24
CA GLY A 412 -8.62 40.57 -2.40
C GLY A 412 -7.96 39.19 -2.45
N ASP A 413 -6.81 39.05 -1.80
CA ASP A 413 -6.03 37.84 -1.63
C ASP A 413 -6.13 37.27 -0.20
N SER A 414 -7.20 37.59 0.54
CA SER A 414 -7.46 36.98 1.84
C SER A 414 -7.64 35.46 1.75
N LEU A 415 -7.51 34.77 2.89
CA LEU A 415 -7.68 33.32 2.98
C LEU A 415 -9.02 32.85 2.39
N VAL A 416 -10.13 33.47 2.82
CA VAL A 416 -11.48 33.10 2.36
C VAL A 416 -11.65 33.41 0.87
N ASN A 417 -11.13 34.54 0.39
CA ASN A 417 -11.20 34.90 -1.03
C ASN A 417 -10.36 33.97 -1.92
N GLN A 418 -9.18 33.55 -1.48
CA GLN A 418 -8.36 32.58 -2.21
C GLN A 418 -9.07 31.22 -2.33
N ILE A 419 -9.70 30.74 -1.26
CA ILE A 419 -10.49 29.50 -1.30
C ILE A 419 -11.73 29.69 -2.19
N PHE A 420 -12.38 30.85 -2.16
CA PHE A 420 -13.50 31.17 -3.04
C PHE A 420 -13.09 31.18 -4.52
N VAL A 421 -11.92 31.76 -4.85
CA VAL A 421 -11.35 31.73 -6.20
C VAL A 421 -10.99 30.30 -6.61
N ALA A 422 -10.45 29.50 -5.69
CA ALA A 422 -10.17 28.09 -5.94
C ALA A 422 -11.45 27.30 -6.27
N ASN A 423 -12.55 27.55 -5.54
CA ASN A 423 -13.88 27.01 -5.84
C ASN A 423 -14.44 27.43 -7.22
N LYS A 424 -13.95 28.51 -7.84
CA LYS A 424 -14.33 28.84 -9.22
C LYS A 424 -13.57 28.01 -10.27
N MET A 425 -12.50 27.34 -9.88
CA MET A 425 -11.64 26.51 -10.74
C MET A 425 -11.69 25.04 -10.28
N ILE A 426 -12.91 24.50 -10.23
CA ILE A 426 -13.21 23.19 -9.61
C ILE A 426 -12.40 22.05 -10.26
N ASP A 427 -12.22 22.07 -11.59
CA ASP A 427 -11.51 21.03 -12.35
C ASP A 427 -10.02 20.89 -11.98
N SER A 428 -9.40 21.96 -11.48
CA SER A 428 -7.98 21.97 -11.12
C SER A 428 -7.74 21.95 -9.61
N THR A 429 -8.63 22.57 -8.84
CA THR A 429 -8.46 22.71 -7.38
C THR A 429 -9.19 21.66 -6.57
N TYR A 430 -10.18 20.96 -7.17
CA TYR A 430 -11.01 19.96 -6.51
C TYR A 430 -11.74 20.50 -5.26
N ILE A 431 -12.02 21.81 -5.20
CA ILE A 431 -12.81 22.43 -4.13
C ILE A 431 -14.20 22.71 -4.68
N ALA A 432 -15.24 22.13 -4.08
CA ALA A 432 -16.61 22.18 -4.59
C ALA A 432 -17.48 23.28 -3.96
N ARG A 433 -17.15 23.70 -2.73
CA ARG A 433 -17.89 24.71 -1.99
C ARG A 433 -16.99 25.87 -1.56
N PRO A 434 -17.55 27.07 -1.37
CA PRO A 434 -16.82 28.12 -0.68
C PRO A 434 -16.59 27.71 0.77
N CYS A 435 -15.59 28.32 1.40
CA CYS A 435 -15.29 28.05 2.78
C CYS A 435 -16.29 28.69 3.75
N SER A 436 -16.65 27.98 4.82
CA SER A 436 -17.30 28.60 5.98
C SER A 436 -16.28 29.47 6.73
N SER A 437 -16.66 30.70 7.06
CA SER A 437 -15.78 31.66 7.74
C SER A 437 -16.40 32.11 9.06
N TRP A 438 -15.84 31.60 10.16
CA TRP A 438 -16.27 31.99 11.50
C TRP A 438 -16.00 33.48 11.78
N VAL A 439 -14.99 34.06 11.13
CA VAL A 439 -14.63 35.47 11.29
C VAL A 439 -15.68 36.39 10.68
N ASP A 440 -16.18 36.06 9.49
CA ASP A 440 -17.23 36.84 8.81
C ASP A 440 -18.56 36.69 9.56
N ASP A 441 -18.94 35.48 9.97
CA ASP A 441 -20.16 35.25 10.76
C ASP A 441 -20.08 35.91 12.15
N TYR A 442 -18.90 35.97 12.76
CA TYR A 442 -18.68 36.73 14.00
C TYR A 442 -18.92 38.23 13.79
N PHE A 443 -18.42 38.80 12.69
CA PHE A 443 -18.66 40.21 12.39
C PHE A 443 -20.15 40.48 12.16
N ASP A 444 -20.86 39.62 11.43
CA ASP A 444 -22.30 39.72 11.23
C ASP A 444 -23.06 39.60 12.56
N TRP A 445 -22.66 38.67 13.43
CA TRP A 445 -23.24 38.49 14.78
C TRP A 445 -23.05 39.72 15.66
N THR A 446 -21.87 40.36 15.62
CA THR A 446 -21.64 41.63 16.34
C THR A 446 -22.38 42.82 15.72
N ALA A 447 -22.63 42.79 14.41
CA ALA A 447 -23.33 43.85 13.67
C ALA A 447 -24.86 43.74 13.76
N GLY A 448 -25.41 42.58 14.16
CA GLY A 448 -26.83 42.23 14.25
C GLY A 448 -27.68 43.01 15.27
N GLY A 449 -27.32 44.25 15.60
CA GLY A 449 -28.26 45.21 16.19
C GLY A 449 -28.75 44.92 17.61
N GLY A 450 -27.96 44.25 18.45
CA GLY A 450 -28.33 43.95 19.85
C GLY A 450 -29.32 42.80 20.03
N ASP A 451 -29.77 42.19 18.94
CA ASP A 451 -30.66 41.02 18.95
C ASP A 451 -29.90 39.71 19.16
N CYS A 452 -28.70 39.60 18.60
CA CYS A 452 -27.76 38.49 18.76
C CYS A 452 -26.98 38.58 20.09
N CYS A 453 -25.90 39.37 20.14
CA CYS A 453 -25.07 39.45 21.34
C CYS A 453 -25.84 40.03 22.54
N LYS A 454 -26.09 39.19 23.55
CA LYS A 454 -26.73 39.58 24.81
C LYS A 454 -26.00 39.05 26.03
N VAL A 455 -26.05 39.84 27.10
CA VAL A 455 -25.44 39.52 28.39
C VAL A 455 -26.46 39.56 29.52
N ASP A 456 -26.18 38.80 30.56
CA ASP A 456 -26.97 38.83 31.79
C ASP A 456 -26.66 40.13 32.55
N PRO A 457 -27.67 40.96 32.88
CA PRO A 457 -27.47 42.20 33.62
C PRO A 457 -26.86 42.02 35.02
N LYS A 458 -26.95 40.82 35.61
CA LYS A 458 -26.44 40.55 36.97
C LYS A 458 -25.01 40.02 36.99
N THR A 459 -24.71 39.07 36.11
CA THR A 459 -23.40 38.39 36.09
C THR A 459 -22.45 38.97 35.05
N GLY A 460 -22.96 39.70 34.06
CA GLY A 460 -22.19 40.16 32.90
C GLY A 460 -21.71 39.03 31.99
N GLY A 461 -22.21 37.81 32.21
CA GLY A 461 -21.91 36.62 31.39
C GLY A 461 -22.82 36.50 30.17
N PHE A 462 -22.52 35.51 29.33
CA PHE A 462 -23.32 35.17 28.14
C PHE A 462 -24.77 34.81 28.50
N CYS A 463 -25.73 35.29 27.71
CA CYS A 463 -27.16 35.08 27.95
C CYS A 463 -27.90 34.69 26.66
N PRO A 464 -28.52 33.50 26.60
CA PRO A 464 -29.18 32.98 25.39
C PRO A 464 -30.55 33.65 25.18
N HIS A 465 -30.57 34.78 24.46
CA HIS A 465 -31.68 35.57 23.92
C HIS A 465 -32.97 35.80 24.75
N LYS A 466 -33.07 35.35 26.01
CA LYS A 466 -34.23 35.43 26.92
C LYS A 466 -33.89 36.22 28.18
N ASN A 467 -34.60 37.33 28.43
CA ASN A 467 -34.41 38.21 29.61
C ASN A 467 -32.99 38.77 29.77
N CYS A 468 -32.39 39.20 28.67
CA CYS A 468 -31.01 39.70 28.61
C CYS A 468 -30.94 41.15 28.10
N ILE A 469 -29.82 41.84 28.35
CA ILE A 469 -29.53 43.15 27.76
C ILE A 469 -28.55 43.00 26.58
N PRO A 470 -28.61 43.86 25.55
CA PRO A 470 -27.68 43.80 24.43
C PRO A 470 -26.23 44.08 24.89
N CYS A 471 -25.27 43.45 24.22
CA CYS A 471 -23.84 43.70 24.45
C CYS A 471 -23.46 45.14 24.10
N ASN A 472 -22.58 45.74 24.90
CA ASN A 472 -21.98 47.03 24.58
C ASN A 472 -20.74 46.79 23.71
N ILE A 473 -20.90 46.83 22.39
CA ILE A 473 -19.82 46.60 21.42
C ILE A 473 -19.42 47.95 20.82
N THR A 474 -18.16 48.33 20.99
CA THR A 474 -17.60 49.52 20.36
C THR A 474 -17.08 49.15 18.98
N ASN A 475 -17.78 49.61 17.95
CA ASN A 475 -17.38 49.41 16.57
C ASN A 475 -16.42 50.51 16.12
N ARG A 476 -15.39 50.13 15.37
CA ARG A 476 -14.43 51.08 14.81
C ARG A 476 -15.09 51.91 13.70
N PRO A 477 -14.72 53.21 13.57
CA PRO A 477 -15.34 54.13 12.62
C PRO A 477 -14.96 53.84 11.17
N ASP A 478 -13.84 53.14 10.93
CA ASP A 478 -13.42 52.72 9.61
C ASP A 478 -14.34 51.60 9.11
N ASN A 479 -14.24 50.39 9.66
CA ASN A 479 -14.80 49.18 9.07
C ASN A 479 -16.03 48.61 9.79
N LYS A 480 -16.55 49.32 10.81
CA LYS A 480 -17.66 48.88 11.67
C LYS A 480 -17.40 47.54 12.39
N ARG A 481 -16.15 47.09 12.49
CA ARG A 481 -15.77 45.89 13.24
C ARG A 481 -15.46 46.22 14.70
N PRO A 482 -15.58 45.27 15.63
CA PRO A 482 -15.27 45.50 17.04
C PRO A 482 -13.80 45.93 17.24
N VAL A 483 -13.57 46.77 18.26
CA VAL A 483 -12.23 47.13 18.77
C VAL A 483 -11.53 45.86 19.32
N PRO A 484 -10.19 45.75 19.29
CA PRO A 484 -9.47 44.54 19.72
C PRO A 484 -9.89 43.97 21.08
N ASP A 485 -10.11 44.82 22.09
CA ASP A 485 -10.53 44.37 23.42
C ASP A 485 -11.95 43.76 23.41
N ASP A 486 -12.89 44.40 22.71
CA ASP A 486 -14.26 43.89 22.57
C ASP A 486 -14.29 42.61 21.73
N PHE A 487 -13.41 42.48 20.73
CA PHE A 487 -13.22 41.24 19.99
C PHE A 487 -12.85 40.09 20.94
N LYS A 488 -11.78 40.27 21.74
CA LYS A 488 -11.31 39.24 22.68
C LYS A 488 -12.32 38.91 23.78
N ARG A 489 -13.19 39.86 24.12
CA ARG A 489 -14.23 39.68 25.16
C ARG A 489 -15.41 38.85 24.67
N TYR A 490 -15.91 39.07 23.46
CA TYR A 490 -17.18 38.49 23.00
C TYR A 490 -17.03 37.24 22.13
N ILE A 491 -15.81 36.84 21.72
CA ILE A 491 -15.58 35.58 21.00
C ILE A 491 -16.13 34.34 21.74
N PRO A 492 -15.88 34.14 23.06
CA PRO A 492 -16.44 33.00 23.77
C PRO A 492 -17.97 33.00 23.78
N PHE A 493 -18.60 34.18 23.74
CA PHE A 493 -20.06 34.30 23.77
C PHE A 493 -20.65 33.87 22.43
N PHE A 494 -20.04 34.31 21.32
CA PHE A 494 -20.39 33.86 19.98
C PHE A 494 -20.29 32.33 19.83
N LEU A 495 -19.22 31.73 20.34
CA LEU A 495 -18.99 30.28 20.25
C LEU A 495 -19.91 29.44 21.18
N GLN A 496 -20.61 30.08 22.12
CA GLN A 496 -21.61 29.45 22.98
C GLN A 496 -23.05 29.71 22.50
N ASP A 497 -23.22 30.63 21.55
CA ASP A 497 -24.53 31.04 21.07
C ASP A 497 -25.08 30.05 20.02
N ASN A 498 -26.28 29.55 20.30
CA ASN A 498 -26.99 28.66 19.39
C ASN A 498 -27.86 29.50 18.45
N PRO A 499 -27.84 29.21 17.14
CA PRO A 499 -28.65 29.97 16.21
C PRO A 499 -30.15 29.73 16.48
N ASP A 500 -30.94 30.80 16.39
CA ASP A 500 -32.39 30.78 16.57
C ASP A 500 -33.08 31.72 15.57
N GLU A 501 -34.41 31.80 15.61
CA GLU A 501 -35.20 32.67 14.72
C GLU A 501 -34.83 34.17 14.84
N LYS A 502 -34.27 34.60 15.98
CA LYS A 502 -33.87 35.99 16.22
C LYS A 502 -32.44 36.27 15.79
N CYS A 503 -31.56 35.27 15.91
CA CYS A 503 -30.18 35.33 15.52
C CYS A 503 -29.76 34.05 14.79
N ALA A 504 -29.75 34.10 13.45
CA ALA A 504 -29.35 32.95 12.64
C ALA A 504 -27.82 32.68 12.66
N LYS A 505 -27.01 33.66 13.09
CA LYS A 505 -25.53 33.63 12.98
C LYS A 505 -24.82 33.16 14.26
N GLY A 506 -25.44 32.27 15.05
CA GLY A 506 -24.82 31.70 16.25
C GLY A 506 -23.64 30.78 15.92
N GLY A 507 -22.52 30.94 16.62
CA GLY A 507 -21.27 30.22 16.32
C GLY A 507 -21.14 28.84 16.94
N HIS A 508 -22.02 28.47 17.89
CA HIS A 508 -21.88 27.21 18.63
C HIS A 508 -22.02 25.96 17.75
N ALA A 509 -23.02 25.93 16.87
CA ALA A 509 -23.31 24.75 16.05
C ALA A 509 -22.21 24.47 15.01
N ALA A 510 -21.64 25.50 14.39
CA ALA A 510 -20.69 25.35 13.27
C ALA A 510 -19.22 25.51 13.68
N TYR A 511 -18.89 26.37 14.66
CA TYR A 511 -17.53 26.85 14.87
C TYR A 511 -16.96 26.57 16.27
N SER A 512 -17.77 26.11 17.23
CA SER A 512 -17.34 25.86 18.61
C SER A 512 -16.12 24.95 18.73
N THR A 513 -16.05 23.90 17.89
CA THR A 513 -14.93 22.96 17.83
C THR A 513 -13.81 23.41 16.89
N GLY A 514 -14.11 24.35 15.99
CA GLY A 514 -13.18 24.84 14.97
C GLY A 514 -12.28 26.00 15.42
N VAL A 515 -12.66 26.71 16.48
CA VAL A 515 -11.91 27.85 17.02
C VAL A 515 -11.42 27.56 18.44
N ASN A 516 -10.11 27.38 18.58
CA ASN A 516 -9.50 27.22 19.91
C ASN A 516 -9.15 28.58 20.49
N TYR A 517 -9.58 28.88 21.71
CA TYR A 517 -9.26 30.13 22.39
C TYR A 517 -8.76 29.88 23.82
N LYS A 518 -7.96 30.81 24.34
CA LYS A 518 -7.48 30.78 25.72
C LYS A 518 -7.91 32.05 26.42
N THR A 519 -8.72 31.90 27.46
CA THR A 519 -9.15 33.02 28.31
C THR A 519 -8.14 33.25 29.42
N ASP A 520 -7.66 34.49 29.54
CA ASP A 520 -6.85 34.90 30.69
C ASP A 520 -7.77 35.16 31.89
N ASN A 521 -7.51 34.47 33.00
CA ASN A 521 -8.28 34.61 34.24
C ASN A 521 -8.20 36.00 34.88
N ARG A 522 -7.19 36.82 34.53
CA ARG A 522 -7.02 38.16 35.11
C ARG A 522 -7.76 39.24 34.35
N THR A 523 -7.76 39.17 33.02
CA THR A 523 -8.34 40.20 32.14
C THR A 523 -9.70 39.79 31.59
N HIS A 524 -10.08 38.52 31.71
CA HIS A 524 -11.26 37.91 31.05
C HIS A 524 -11.25 38.07 29.52
N LEU A 525 -10.09 38.40 28.93
CA LEU A 525 -9.91 38.48 27.49
C LEU A 525 -9.49 37.11 26.96
N SER A 526 -10.02 36.75 25.79
CA SER A 526 -9.73 35.47 25.14
C SER A 526 -8.91 35.69 23.88
N ASP A 527 -7.71 35.11 23.87
CA ASP A 527 -6.86 35.07 22.68
C ASP A 527 -7.19 33.85 21.83
N VAL A 528 -7.39 34.07 20.53
CA VAL A 528 -7.64 32.99 19.57
C VAL A 528 -6.31 32.31 19.21
N GLY A 529 -6.28 30.99 19.34
CA GLY A 529 -5.17 30.13 18.95
C GLY A 529 -5.35 29.61 17.54
N ALA A 530 -5.28 28.29 17.37
CA ALA A 530 -5.52 27.66 16.08
C ALA A 530 -7.01 27.74 15.73
N SER A 531 -7.29 28.05 14.46
CA SER A 531 -8.64 28.01 13.90
C SER A 531 -8.67 27.26 12.58
N ASN A 532 -9.82 26.70 12.23
CA ASN A 532 -10.02 26.03 10.96
C ASN A 532 -11.11 26.70 10.11
N PHE A 533 -10.97 26.48 8.82
CA PHE A 533 -11.84 27.00 7.77
C PHE A 533 -12.27 25.80 6.92
N MET A 534 -13.52 25.36 7.12
CA MET A 534 -14.05 24.15 6.52
C MET A 534 -14.62 24.42 5.12
N THR A 535 -14.28 23.55 4.18
CA THR A 535 -14.93 23.42 2.88
C THR A 535 -15.02 21.95 2.47
N TYR A 536 -15.51 21.66 1.27
CA TYR A 536 -15.67 20.32 0.73
C TYR A 536 -14.89 20.15 -0.57
N HIS A 537 -14.32 18.97 -0.74
CA HIS A 537 -13.80 18.55 -2.02
C HIS A 537 -14.92 18.22 -3.01
N THR A 538 -14.55 18.15 -4.28
CA THR A 538 -15.38 17.50 -5.30
C THR A 538 -15.47 16.00 -5.07
N VAL A 539 -16.39 15.34 -5.76
CA VAL A 539 -16.50 13.88 -5.72
C VAL A 539 -15.20 13.27 -6.24
N LEU A 540 -14.47 12.59 -5.36
CA LEU A 540 -13.21 11.90 -5.67
C LEU A 540 -13.56 10.44 -5.97
N LYS A 541 -13.25 9.96 -7.19
CA LYS A 541 -13.66 8.62 -7.63
C LYS A 541 -12.47 7.67 -7.73
N THR A 542 -11.34 8.17 -8.21
CA THR A 542 -10.14 7.37 -8.45
C THR A 542 -9.03 7.74 -7.48
N SER A 543 -8.08 6.84 -7.27
CA SER A 543 -6.86 7.13 -6.49
C SER A 543 -6.15 8.41 -6.97
N LYS A 544 -6.22 8.71 -8.27
CA LYS A 544 -5.68 9.94 -8.86
C LYS A 544 -6.36 11.20 -8.35
N ASP A 545 -7.68 11.20 -8.26
CA ASP A 545 -8.44 12.35 -7.76
C ASP A 545 -8.09 12.64 -6.30
N TYR A 546 -7.87 11.61 -5.48
CA TYR A 546 -7.47 11.76 -4.09
C TYR A 546 -6.09 12.42 -3.93
N TYR A 547 -5.05 11.98 -4.65
CA TYR A 547 -3.73 12.60 -4.45
C TYR A 547 -3.58 13.93 -5.20
N GLU A 548 -4.26 14.15 -6.34
CA GLU A 548 -4.25 15.45 -7.03
C GLU A 548 -5.07 16.51 -6.27
N SER A 549 -6.22 16.16 -5.68
CA SER A 549 -6.97 17.10 -4.84
C SER A 549 -6.16 17.56 -3.62
N MET A 550 -5.42 16.64 -2.99
CA MET A 550 -4.47 16.99 -1.93
C MET A 550 -3.36 17.92 -2.44
N ARG A 551 -2.74 17.61 -3.58
CA ARG A 551 -1.67 18.43 -4.16
C ARG A 551 -2.17 19.85 -4.42
N ALA A 552 -3.37 19.98 -4.98
CA ALA A 552 -3.99 21.26 -5.26
C ALA A 552 -4.33 22.03 -3.96
N ALA A 553 -4.92 21.37 -2.96
CA ALA A 553 -5.19 21.99 -1.67
C ALA A 553 -3.92 22.47 -0.96
N ARG A 554 -2.83 21.68 -1.01
CA ARG A 554 -1.51 22.08 -0.48
C ARG A 554 -0.94 23.28 -1.22
N ALA A 555 -1.13 23.37 -2.54
CA ALA A 555 -0.71 24.53 -3.33
C ALA A 555 -1.49 25.80 -2.93
N VAL A 556 -2.81 25.70 -2.73
CA VAL A 556 -3.65 26.80 -2.24
C VAL A 556 -3.19 27.24 -0.84
N ALA A 557 -3.01 26.30 0.08
CA ALA A 557 -2.55 26.60 1.44
C ALA A 557 -1.14 27.22 1.49
N ALA A 558 -0.23 26.79 0.61
CA ALA A 558 1.10 27.38 0.47
C ALA A 558 1.02 28.82 -0.06
N ASN A 559 0.11 29.10 -0.99
CA ASN A 559 -0.12 30.45 -1.49
C ASN A 559 -0.69 31.37 -0.39
N ILE A 560 -1.67 30.89 0.38
CA ILE A 560 -2.23 31.61 1.54
C ILE A 560 -1.14 31.88 2.58
N THR A 561 -0.30 30.90 2.89
CA THR A 561 0.82 31.07 3.83
C THR A 561 1.79 32.14 3.33
N ARG A 562 2.04 32.19 2.02
CA ARG A 562 2.90 33.19 1.40
C ARG A 562 2.30 34.60 1.44
N THR A 563 1.00 34.77 1.27
CA THR A 563 0.33 36.09 1.35
C THR A 563 0.31 36.63 2.77
N ILE A 564 0.09 35.77 3.78
CA ILE A 564 0.20 36.16 5.19
C ILE A 564 1.62 36.64 5.53
N ASN A 565 2.65 36.10 4.87
CA ASN A 565 4.05 36.57 4.91
C ASN A 565 4.63 36.73 6.34
N MET A 566 4.19 35.87 7.28
CA MET A 566 4.70 35.82 8.65
C MET A 566 5.35 34.48 8.89
N LYS A 567 6.65 34.47 9.24
CA LYS A 567 7.41 33.22 9.48
C LYS A 567 6.84 32.35 10.62
N SER A 568 6.01 32.92 11.49
CA SER A 568 5.40 32.24 12.62
C SER A 568 4.06 31.58 12.30
N VAL A 569 3.44 31.88 11.15
CA VAL A 569 2.09 31.42 10.81
C VAL A 569 2.16 30.57 9.55
N GLU A 570 1.65 29.34 9.66
CA GLU A 570 1.54 28.40 8.55
C GLU A 570 0.08 27.95 8.44
N VAL A 571 -0.42 27.90 7.21
CA VAL A 571 -1.73 27.35 6.89
C VAL A 571 -1.53 26.02 6.19
N PHE A 572 -2.19 24.97 6.68
CA PHE A 572 -2.16 23.65 6.06
C PHE A 572 -3.57 23.08 5.90
N PRO A 573 -3.86 22.36 4.81
CA PRO A 573 -5.14 21.70 4.62
C PRO A 573 -5.11 20.32 5.30
N TYR A 574 -6.19 19.96 5.96
CA TYR A 574 -6.39 18.65 6.57
C TYR A 574 -7.67 18.01 6.05
N SER A 575 -7.58 16.75 5.61
CA SER A 575 -8.71 15.88 5.37
C SER A 575 -8.33 14.46 5.81
N VAL A 576 -9.33 13.63 6.14
CA VAL A 576 -9.12 12.28 6.70
C VAL A 576 -8.26 11.41 5.77
N PHE A 577 -8.48 11.48 4.46
CA PHE A 577 -7.75 10.65 3.51
C PHE A 577 -6.31 11.09 3.28
N TYR A 578 -5.89 12.27 3.76
CA TYR A 578 -4.57 12.80 3.41
C TYR A 578 -3.42 11.94 3.91
N VAL A 579 -3.55 11.38 5.10
CA VAL A 579 -2.52 10.52 5.70
C VAL A 579 -2.29 9.23 4.89
N TYR A 580 -3.32 8.75 4.17
CA TYR A 580 -3.23 7.53 3.37
C TYR A 580 -2.69 7.79 1.96
N TYR A 581 -3.08 8.90 1.33
CA TYR A 581 -2.72 9.18 -0.07
C TYR A 581 -1.43 9.99 -0.23
N GLU A 582 -0.85 10.52 0.84
CA GLU A 582 0.42 11.28 0.80
C GLU A 582 1.57 10.46 0.21
N GLN A 583 1.61 9.16 0.48
CA GLN A 583 2.62 8.24 -0.05
C GLN A 583 2.66 8.19 -1.59
N TYR A 584 1.56 8.50 -2.27
CA TYR A 584 1.50 8.45 -3.73
C TYR A 584 2.13 9.67 -4.41
N LEU A 585 2.36 10.76 -3.68
CA LEU A 585 3.01 11.96 -4.22
C LEU A 585 4.49 11.73 -4.54
N THR A 586 5.17 10.86 -3.80
CA THR A 586 6.62 10.56 -3.96
C THR A 586 6.88 9.15 -4.50
N MET A 587 5.83 8.36 -4.79
CA MET A 587 5.92 6.93 -5.12
C MET A 587 6.96 6.58 -6.21
N TRP A 588 7.04 7.38 -7.28
CA TRP A 588 8.03 7.17 -8.35
C TRP A 588 9.47 7.40 -7.88
N SER A 589 9.70 8.47 -7.11
CA SER A 589 11.01 8.79 -6.54
C SER A 589 11.46 7.69 -5.57
N ASP A 590 10.54 7.24 -4.72
CA ASP A 590 10.80 6.23 -3.70
C ASP A 590 11.07 4.86 -4.32
N THR A 591 10.31 4.51 -5.37
CA THR A 591 10.52 3.29 -6.16
C THR A 591 11.87 3.28 -6.85
N LEU A 592 12.22 4.36 -7.57
CA LEU A 592 13.49 4.45 -8.29
C LEU A 592 14.68 4.43 -7.33
N THR A 593 14.58 5.14 -6.21
CA THR A 593 15.62 5.18 -5.18
C THR A 593 15.82 3.80 -4.56
N SER A 594 14.73 3.14 -4.18
CA SER A 594 14.77 1.82 -3.54
C SER A 594 15.34 0.74 -4.49
N LEU A 595 14.87 0.69 -5.75
CA LEU A 595 15.41 -0.24 -6.76
C LEU A 595 16.88 0.05 -7.08
N SER A 596 17.28 1.32 -7.16
CA SER A 596 18.68 1.70 -7.43
C SER A 596 19.62 1.28 -6.30
N ILE A 597 19.20 1.46 -5.04
CA ILE A 597 19.96 1.02 -3.87
C ILE A 597 20.11 -0.52 -3.87
N SER A 598 19.02 -1.25 -4.15
CA SER A 598 19.04 -2.72 -4.26
C SER A 598 19.96 -3.22 -5.37
N LEU A 599 19.92 -2.61 -6.56
CA LEU A 599 20.79 -2.96 -7.68
C LEU A 599 22.26 -2.66 -7.38
N LEU A 600 22.55 -1.52 -6.73
CA LEU A 600 23.90 -1.16 -6.30
C LEU A 600 24.46 -2.16 -5.28
N ALA A 601 23.64 -2.59 -4.33
CA ALA A 601 24.02 -3.60 -3.34
C ALA A 601 24.44 -4.91 -4.01
N ILE A 602 23.64 -5.40 -4.95
CA ILE A 602 23.93 -6.62 -5.70
C ILE A 602 25.20 -6.46 -6.51
N PHE A 603 25.39 -5.33 -7.18
CA PHE A 603 26.61 -5.07 -7.94
C PHE A 603 27.85 -5.13 -7.04
N VAL A 604 27.81 -4.50 -5.86
CA VAL A 604 28.95 -4.48 -4.93
C VAL A 604 29.24 -5.89 -4.40
N VAL A 605 28.21 -6.63 -3.98
CA VAL A 605 28.41 -7.99 -3.43
C VAL A 605 28.90 -8.96 -4.50
N THR A 606 28.29 -8.94 -5.69
CA THR A 606 28.72 -9.79 -6.82
C THR A 606 30.16 -9.46 -7.24
N PHE A 607 30.51 -8.18 -7.32
CA PHE A 607 31.86 -7.74 -7.63
C PHE A 607 32.91 -8.24 -6.63
N LEU A 608 32.63 -8.14 -5.33
CA LEU A 608 33.55 -8.59 -4.28
C LEU A 608 33.69 -10.12 -4.26
N LEU A 609 32.57 -10.85 -4.33
CA LEU A 609 32.55 -12.30 -4.17
C LEU A 609 32.94 -13.07 -5.45
N MET A 610 32.82 -12.46 -6.64
CA MET A 610 33.31 -13.06 -7.90
C MET A 610 34.80 -12.77 -8.17
N GLY A 611 35.55 -12.27 -7.19
CA GLY A 611 37.00 -12.06 -7.32
C GLY A 611 37.38 -10.80 -8.11
N LEU A 612 36.61 -9.71 -7.95
CA LEU A 612 36.84 -8.40 -8.59
C LEU A 612 36.66 -8.42 -10.12
N ASP A 613 35.88 -9.36 -10.67
CA ASP A 613 35.49 -9.37 -12.07
C ASP A 613 34.35 -8.37 -12.34
N ILE A 614 34.73 -7.17 -12.79
CA ILE A 614 33.79 -6.09 -13.16
C ILE A 614 32.87 -6.54 -14.30
N PHE A 615 33.38 -7.33 -15.24
CA PHE A 615 32.64 -7.66 -16.45
C PHE A 615 31.45 -8.58 -16.14
N SER A 616 31.69 -9.68 -15.42
CA SER A 616 30.64 -10.60 -14.99
C SER A 616 29.59 -9.89 -14.11
N SER A 617 30.04 -9.02 -13.21
CA SER A 617 29.15 -8.25 -12.33
C SER A 617 28.25 -7.29 -13.11
N PHE A 618 28.77 -6.65 -14.16
CA PHE A 618 27.99 -5.76 -15.02
C PHE A 618 26.99 -6.53 -15.90
N VAL A 619 27.34 -7.73 -16.36
CA VAL A 619 26.40 -8.62 -17.10
C VAL A 619 25.21 -9.01 -16.21
N VAL A 620 25.46 -9.36 -14.94
CA VAL A 620 24.39 -9.63 -13.96
C VAL A 620 23.52 -8.39 -13.77
N LEU A 621 24.14 -7.22 -13.54
CA LEU A 621 23.43 -5.96 -13.33
C LEU A 621 22.53 -5.57 -14.52
N ILE A 622 23.04 -5.67 -15.76
CA ILE A 622 22.25 -5.40 -16.98
C ILE A 622 21.06 -6.35 -17.05
N THR A 623 21.29 -7.64 -16.81
CA THR A 623 20.24 -8.65 -16.94
C THR A 623 19.14 -8.45 -15.92
N ILE A 624 19.49 -8.15 -14.66
CA ILE A 624 18.51 -7.83 -13.61
C ILE A 624 17.75 -6.55 -13.95
N SER A 625 18.45 -5.51 -14.44
CA SER A 625 17.80 -4.27 -14.86
C SER A 625 16.79 -4.50 -16.00
N MET A 626 17.12 -5.36 -16.98
CA MET A 626 16.20 -5.76 -18.04
C MET A 626 14.98 -6.53 -17.50
N ILE A 627 15.17 -7.40 -16.52
CA ILE A 627 14.06 -8.11 -15.85
C ILE A 627 13.12 -7.11 -15.19
N LEU A 628 13.63 -6.13 -14.44
CA LEU A 628 12.82 -5.12 -13.76
C LEU A 628 12.02 -4.24 -14.73
N VAL A 629 12.65 -3.80 -15.81
CA VAL A 629 11.95 -2.99 -16.84
C VAL A 629 10.86 -3.80 -17.51
N ASN A 630 11.10 -5.08 -17.81
CA ASN A 630 10.08 -5.96 -18.38
C ASN A 630 8.96 -6.30 -17.39
N LEU A 631 9.26 -6.38 -16.09
CA LEU A 631 8.24 -6.49 -15.05
C LEU A 631 7.38 -5.22 -14.94
N ALA A 632 7.99 -4.04 -15.02
CA ALA A 632 7.24 -2.78 -15.09
C ALA A 632 6.34 -2.72 -16.34
N GLY A 633 6.83 -3.21 -17.49
CA GLY A 633 6.00 -3.37 -18.69
C GLY A 633 4.81 -4.33 -18.50
N LEU A 634 5.04 -5.45 -17.82
CA LEU A 634 3.97 -6.39 -17.45
C LEU A 634 2.93 -5.75 -16.52
N MET A 635 3.37 -4.93 -15.55
CA MET A 635 2.45 -4.20 -14.67
C MET A 635 1.48 -3.34 -15.47
N TYR A 636 1.96 -2.67 -16.52
CA TYR A 636 1.09 -1.91 -17.41
C TYR A 636 0.09 -2.81 -18.17
N TRP A 637 0.56 -3.87 -18.84
CA TRP A 637 -0.33 -4.72 -19.65
C TRP A 637 -1.36 -5.52 -18.86
N TRP A 638 -1.05 -5.83 -17.60
CA TRP A 638 -1.94 -6.57 -16.71
C TRP A 638 -2.71 -5.67 -15.73
N HIS A 639 -2.69 -4.34 -15.95
CA HIS A 639 -3.38 -3.34 -15.14
C HIS A 639 -3.06 -3.46 -13.64
N ILE A 640 -1.77 -3.60 -13.32
CA ILE A 640 -1.26 -3.63 -11.95
C ILE A 640 -0.77 -2.24 -11.60
N THR A 641 -1.40 -1.62 -10.61
CA THR A 641 -1.05 -0.27 -10.17
C THR A 641 0.23 -0.25 -9.33
N LEU A 642 0.92 0.89 -9.34
CA LEU A 642 2.08 1.15 -8.50
C LEU A 642 1.64 1.70 -7.13
N ASN A 643 1.85 0.88 -6.11
CA ASN A 643 1.61 1.15 -4.70
C ASN A 643 2.67 0.48 -3.81
N ALA A 644 2.59 0.63 -2.49
CA ALA A 644 3.53 0.03 -1.54
C ALA A 644 3.65 -1.50 -1.67
N VAL A 645 2.56 -2.24 -1.95
CA VAL A 645 2.57 -3.70 -2.12
C VAL A 645 3.34 -4.08 -3.39
N SER A 646 3.03 -3.44 -4.51
CA SER A 646 3.74 -3.67 -5.77
C SER A 646 5.24 -3.29 -5.68
N LEU A 647 5.59 -2.24 -4.91
CA LEU A 647 6.98 -1.86 -4.66
C LEU A 647 7.72 -2.95 -3.89
N VAL A 648 7.12 -3.50 -2.83
CA VAL A 648 7.67 -4.67 -2.11
C VAL A 648 7.92 -5.82 -3.08
N ASN A 649 6.96 -6.12 -3.96
CA ASN A 649 7.08 -7.20 -4.94
C ASN A 649 8.16 -6.91 -6.01
N LEU A 650 8.37 -5.66 -6.40
CA LEU A 650 9.47 -5.26 -7.30
C LEU A 650 10.84 -5.40 -6.63
N VAL A 651 10.98 -4.99 -5.37
CA VAL A 651 12.21 -5.20 -4.58
C VAL A 651 12.47 -6.70 -4.39
N MET A 652 11.43 -7.49 -4.13
CA MET A 652 11.52 -8.94 -4.05
C MET A 652 11.96 -9.57 -5.39
N ALA A 653 11.46 -9.03 -6.51
CA ALA A 653 11.85 -9.47 -7.85
C ALA A 653 13.35 -9.29 -8.11
N VAL A 654 13.95 -8.21 -7.58
CA VAL A 654 15.40 -7.98 -7.63
C VAL A 654 16.15 -9.15 -6.97
N GLY A 655 15.73 -9.57 -5.77
CA GLY A 655 16.32 -10.70 -5.05
C GLY A 655 16.20 -12.01 -5.83
N ILE A 656 14.99 -12.38 -6.26
CA ILE A 656 14.75 -13.62 -7.02
C ILE A 656 15.50 -13.62 -8.37
N ALA A 657 15.64 -12.46 -9.02
CA ALA A 657 16.39 -12.34 -10.27
C ALA A 657 17.90 -12.65 -10.10
N VAL A 658 18.47 -12.39 -8.92
CA VAL A 658 19.87 -12.73 -8.61
C VAL A 658 20.07 -14.24 -8.65
N GLU A 659 19.14 -15.05 -8.17
CA GLU A 659 19.26 -16.51 -8.19
C GLU A 659 19.36 -17.06 -9.62
N PHE A 660 18.49 -16.56 -10.52
CA PHE A 660 18.50 -16.97 -11.92
C PHE A 660 19.81 -16.60 -12.63
N CYS A 661 20.41 -15.47 -12.29
CA CYS A 661 21.57 -14.94 -12.99
C CYS A 661 22.91 -15.39 -12.38
N SER A 662 23.07 -15.24 -11.07
CA SER A 662 24.36 -15.39 -10.39
C SER A 662 24.93 -16.82 -10.46
N HIS A 663 24.10 -17.86 -10.28
CA HIS A 663 24.54 -19.26 -10.40
C HIS A 663 25.08 -19.57 -11.79
N LEU A 664 24.44 -19.04 -12.84
CA LEU A 664 24.83 -19.28 -14.22
C LEU A 664 26.10 -18.50 -14.58
N VAL A 665 26.20 -17.23 -14.18
CA VAL A 665 27.42 -16.42 -14.42
C VAL A 665 28.60 -16.96 -13.63
N HIS A 666 28.42 -17.37 -12.37
CA HIS A 666 29.47 -18.01 -11.58
C HIS A 666 29.96 -19.31 -12.24
N SER A 667 29.04 -20.18 -12.67
CA SER A 667 29.41 -21.41 -13.38
C SER A 667 30.10 -21.14 -14.73
N PHE A 668 29.79 -20.02 -15.40
CA PHE A 668 30.46 -19.60 -16.63
C PHE A 668 31.88 -19.09 -16.35
N SER A 669 32.04 -18.25 -15.33
CA SER A 669 33.32 -17.65 -14.92
C SER A 669 34.35 -18.72 -14.49
N VAL A 670 33.90 -19.74 -13.76
CA VAL A 670 34.76 -20.85 -13.28
C VAL A 670 35.04 -21.90 -14.37
N SER A 671 34.36 -21.86 -15.53
CA SER A 671 34.56 -22.85 -16.59
C SER A 671 35.90 -22.67 -17.31
N VAL A 672 36.65 -23.78 -17.44
CA VAL A 672 38.00 -23.82 -18.05
C VAL A 672 38.01 -24.08 -19.55
N LEU A 673 36.83 -24.10 -20.20
CA LEU A 673 36.73 -24.40 -21.63
C LEU A 673 37.29 -23.25 -22.51
N PRO A 674 37.86 -23.56 -23.68
CA PRO A 674 38.67 -22.60 -24.42
C PRO A 674 37.85 -21.50 -25.10
N THR A 675 36.61 -21.78 -25.53
CA THR A 675 35.77 -20.80 -26.21
C THR A 675 34.61 -20.32 -25.34
N ARG A 676 34.23 -19.04 -25.49
CA ARG A 676 33.04 -18.46 -24.81
C ARG A 676 31.76 -19.24 -25.09
N LEU A 677 31.62 -19.76 -26.31
CA LEU A 677 30.47 -20.56 -26.70
C LEU A 677 30.39 -21.87 -25.91
N GLU A 678 31.52 -22.57 -25.79
CA GLU A 678 31.59 -23.82 -25.04
C GLU A 678 31.44 -23.59 -23.54
N ARG A 679 32.03 -22.52 -22.99
CA ARG A 679 31.84 -22.12 -21.58
C ARG A 679 30.37 -21.85 -21.27
N SER A 680 29.67 -21.11 -22.14
CA SER A 680 28.23 -20.83 -21.99
C SER A 680 27.37 -22.11 -22.10
N ALA A 681 27.69 -22.98 -23.06
CA ALA A 681 27.01 -24.26 -23.21
C ALA A 681 27.22 -25.20 -21.99
N ASP A 682 28.43 -25.21 -21.43
CA ASP A 682 28.77 -25.99 -20.24
C ASP A 682 28.05 -25.46 -18.99
N ALA A 683 28.08 -24.13 -18.77
CA ALA A 683 27.36 -23.49 -17.67
C ALA A 683 25.85 -23.76 -17.74
N LEU A 684 25.23 -23.62 -18.92
CA LEU A 684 23.81 -23.90 -19.11
C LEU A 684 23.47 -25.38 -18.91
N SER A 685 24.33 -26.30 -19.35
CA SER A 685 24.08 -27.74 -19.19
C SER A 685 24.22 -28.18 -17.74
N LYS A 686 25.19 -27.62 -17.00
CA LYS A 686 25.41 -27.90 -15.58
C LYS A 686 24.35 -27.24 -14.71
N MET A 687 24.19 -25.92 -14.78
CA MET A 687 23.32 -25.19 -13.87
C MET A 687 21.88 -25.03 -14.37
N GLY A 688 21.63 -24.99 -15.67
CA GLY A 688 20.30 -24.71 -16.22
C GLY A 688 19.23 -25.74 -15.81
N SER A 689 19.59 -27.02 -15.73
CA SER A 689 18.66 -28.06 -15.25
C SER A 689 18.34 -27.93 -13.75
N SER A 690 19.30 -27.45 -12.94
CA SER A 690 19.08 -27.15 -11.52
C SER A 690 18.24 -25.91 -11.34
N ILE A 691 18.50 -24.84 -12.11
CA ILE A 691 17.74 -23.59 -12.07
C ILE A 691 16.29 -23.84 -12.53
N PHE A 692 16.07 -24.61 -13.59
CA PHE A 692 14.73 -24.89 -14.08
C PHE A 692 13.89 -25.74 -13.11
N SER A 693 14.47 -26.84 -12.60
CA SER A 693 13.74 -27.74 -11.69
C SER A 693 13.64 -27.23 -10.25
N GLY A 694 14.70 -26.58 -9.77
CA GLY A 694 14.82 -26.01 -8.44
C GLY A 694 14.07 -24.69 -8.31
N ILE A 695 14.29 -23.72 -9.20
CA ILE A 695 13.77 -22.35 -9.09
C ILE A 695 12.45 -22.18 -9.85
N THR A 696 12.40 -22.59 -11.13
CA THR A 696 11.25 -22.26 -11.99
C THR A 696 10.02 -23.09 -11.65
N LEU A 697 10.17 -24.41 -11.57
CA LEU A 697 9.04 -25.32 -11.38
C LEU A 697 8.49 -25.31 -9.94
N THR A 698 9.35 -25.15 -8.91
CA THR A 698 8.90 -25.03 -7.51
C THR A 698 8.01 -23.80 -7.34
N LYS A 699 8.47 -22.64 -7.82
CA LYS A 699 7.77 -21.37 -7.70
C LYS A 699 6.50 -21.38 -8.55
N PHE A 700 6.56 -21.90 -9.77
CA PHE A 700 5.38 -22.05 -10.61
C PHE A 700 4.28 -22.91 -9.95
N GLY A 701 4.67 -24.02 -9.31
CA GLY A 701 3.74 -24.90 -8.59
C GLY A 701 3.08 -24.22 -7.38
N GLY A 702 3.82 -23.38 -6.64
CA GLY A 702 3.25 -22.60 -5.53
C GLY A 702 2.34 -21.48 -6.00
N ILE A 703 2.74 -20.77 -7.05
CA ILE A 703 2.02 -19.58 -7.56
C ILE A 703 0.71 -19.96 -8.24
N ILE A 704 0.65 -21.09 -8.96
CA ILE A 704 -0.58 -21.47 -9.68
C ILE A 704 -1.76 -21.73 -8.71
N VAL A 705 -1.47 -22.08 -7.46
CA VAL A 705 -2.49 -22.27 -6.42
C VAL A 705 -3.08 -20.92 -5.99
N LEU A 706 -2.28 -19.86 -5.98
CA LEU A 706 -2.74 -18.49 -5.70
C LEU A 706 -3.70 -17.96 -6.76
N ALA A 707 -3.74 -18.57 -7.96
CA ALA A 707 -4.74 -18.24 -8.99
C ALA A 707 -6.18 -18.51 -8.52
N PHE A 708 -6.36 -19.39 -7.52
CA PHE A 708 -7.65 -19.75 -6.94
C PHE A 708 -7.95 -19.03 -5.62
N ALA A 709 -7.12 -18.06 -5.22
CA ALA A 709 -7.42 -17.20 -4.06
C ALA A 709 -8.69 -16.40 -4.30
N LYS A 710 -9.47 -16.13 -3.24
CA LYS A 710 -10.74 -15.38 -3.37
C LYS A 710 -10.52 -13.86 -3.37
N SER A 711 -9.48 -13.40 -2.68
CA SER A 711 -9.15 -11.98 -2.59
C SER A 711 -8.61 -11.41 -3.89
N GLN A 712 -9.15 -10.27 -4.29
CA GLN A 712 -8.71 -9.52 -5.47
C GLN A 712 -7.27 -9.01 -5.31
N ILE A 713 -6.86 -8.60 -4.10
CA ILE A 713 -5.48 -8.19 -3.81
C ILE A 713 -4.52 -9.35 -4.13
N PHE A 714 -4.84 -10.56 -3.68
CA PHE A 714 -4.02 -11.75 -3.93
C PHE A 714 -3.94 -12.10 -5.41
N GLN A 715 -5.06 -12.05 -6.13
CA GLN A 715 -5.07 -12.34 -7.55
C GLN A 715 -4.27 -11.30 -8.37
N VAL A 716 -4.42 -10.01 -8.07
CA VAL A 716 -3.84 -8.91 -8.87
C VAL A 716 -2.40 -8.60 -8.46
N PHE A 717 -2.10 -8.42 -7.18
CA PHE A 717 -0.78 -7.98 -6.75
C PHE A 717 0.17 -9.14 -6.46
N TYR A 718 -0.33 -10.30 -6.05
CA TYR A 718 0.53 -11.45 -5.72
C TYR A 718 0.62 -12.45 -6.88
N PHE A 719 -0.49 -13.09 -7.26
CA PHE A 719 -0.49 -14.11 -8.31
C PHE A 719 0.08 -13.59 -9.64
N ARG A 720 -0.50 -12.50 -10.16
CA ARG A 720 -0.07 -11.91 -11.44
C ARG A 720 1.39 -11.43 -11.40
N MET A 721 1.80 -10.69 -10.36
CA MET A 721 3.19 -10.23 -10.27
C MET A 721 4.15 -11.39 -10.08
N TYR A 722 3.88 -12.36 -9.21
CA TYR A 722 4.79 -13.48 -8.94
C TYR A 722 4.93 -14.39 -10.15
N LEU A 723 3.84 -14.64 -10.87
CA LEU A 723 3.89 -15.33 -12.15
C LEU A 723 4.79 -14.58 -13.15
N GLY A 724 4.66 -13.25 -13.21
CA GLY A 724 5.55 -12.38 -13.98
C GLY A 724 7.02 -12.53 -13.58
N ILE A 725 7.34 -12.42 -12.29
CA ILE A 725 8.70 -12.50 -11.76
C ILE A 725 9.36 -13.83 -12.14
N VAL A 726 8.64 -14.94 -11.96
CA VAL A 726 9.17 -16.27 -12.26
C VAL A 726 9.35 -16.49 -13.76
N LEU A 727 8.36 -16.15 -14.58
CA LEU A 727 8.43 -16.38 -16.02
C LEU A 727 9.45 -15.45 -16.71
N ILE A 728 9.44 -14.16 -16.37
CA ILE A 728 10.38 -13.18 -16.92
C ILE A 728 11.79 -13.48 -16.42
N GLY A 729 11.95 -13.79 -15.12
CA GLY A 729 13.23 -14.20 -14.53
C GLY A 729 13.80 -15.45 -15.18
N ALA A 730 13.00 -16.51 -15.34
CA ALA A 730 13.42 -17.75 -15.99
C ALA A 730 13.76 -17.53 -17.47
N ALA A 731 12.98 -16.72 -18.20
CA ALA A 731 13.27 -16.40 -19.60
C ALA A 731 14.61 -15.64 -19.73
N HIS A 732 14.87 -14.65 -18.88
CA HIS A 732 16.12 -13.90 -18.91
C HIS A 732 17.31 -14.76 -18.46
N GLY A 733 17.16 -15.55 -17.40
CA GLY A 733 18.23 -16.40 -16.86
C GLY A 733 18.58 -17.62 -17.72
N LEU A 734 17.59 -18.31 -18.30
CA LEU A 734 17.80 -19.57 -19.03
C LEU A 734 17.87 -19.43 -20.56
N ILE A 735 17.43 -18.30 -21.12
CA ILE A 735 17.43 -18.05 -22.58
C ILE A 735 18.37 -16.89 -22.92
N PHE A 736 18.12 -15.69 -22.38
CA PHE A 736 18.86 -14.49 -22.77
C PHE A 736 20.30 -14.48 -22.25
N LEU A 737 20.49 -14.74 -20.95
CA LEU A 737 21.80 -14.66 -20.29
C LEU A 737 22.86 -15.61 -20.90
N PRO A 738 22.58 -16.89 -21.21
CA PRO A 738 23.56 -17.76 -21.89
C PRO A 738 23.95 -17.22 -23.28
N VAL A 739 22.99 -16.66 -24.00
CA VAL A 739 23.24 -16.07 -25.33
C VAL A 739 24.10 -14.82 -25.19
N LEU A 740 23.80 -13.94 -24.25
CA LEU A 740 24.59 -12.75 -23.94
C LEU A 740 26.03 -13.14 -23.58
N LEU A 741 26.22 -14.06 -22.62
CA LEU A 741 27.54 -14.57 -22.23
C LEU A 741 28.30 -15.19 -23.41
N SER A 742 27.62 -15.83 -24.36
CA SER A 742 28.27 -16.41 -25.54
C SER A 742 28.88 -15.37 -26.48
N PHE A 743 28.38 -14.12 -26.47
CA PHE A 743 28.90 -13.02 -27.26
C PHE A 743 29.93 -12.21 -26.49
N ILE A 744 29.54 -11.75 -25.30
CA ILE A 744 30.31 -10.73 -24.56
C ILE A 744 31.08 -11.29 -23.36
N GLY A 745 30.77 -12.49 -22.87
CA GLY A 745 31.35 -13.09 -21.66
C GLY A 745 32.88 -13.15 -21.64
N SER A 746 33.49 -12.80 -20.51
CA SER A 746 34.95 -12.85 -20.27
C SER A 746 35.43 -14.22 -19.81
#